data_AF-A0A1A9EY77-F1
#
_entry.id   AF-A0A1A9EY77-F1
#
_cell.length_a   1.000
_cell.length_b   1.000
_cell.length_c   1.000
_cell.angle_alpha   90.00
_cell.angle_beta   90.00
_cell.angle_gamma   90.00
#
_symmetry.space_group_name_H-M   'P 1'
#
loop_
_entity.id
_entity.type
_entity.pdbx_description
1 polymer ?
#
loop_
_entity_poly.entity_id
_entity_poly.type
_entity_poly.pdbx_seq_one_letter_code
_entity_poly.pdbx_strand_id
1 'polypeptide(L)'
;MIIFVLVAMNLTGSVDLPGQTTQTTQAGDAQTGRNLADCMTALKDLEGGWCELRVSPDNPGIANVWPAKQPRIQHSLGPKAVLTAWSSAAWDSDNKAFYFMGGGGRDYGGNEVYRFSLTDGSWKRLTNPSPLDHWTTVKTRHFWIPDIRSVPPASYIHDGLLFNNTTGTIILLASQPANGAIIRDDDNASQSTFLKDGNEPHQYEFNPSESEVRNGLAPLSWRRIGDYPWSTARSVQLQDGTLILGNKERLYKSSQNKEGQLQDPQLFHDDHKSRGGNAVYDSHRKWIWSLYLRSLVAVDSSGRTMLDINLPMNAGRSIAFDQHGSLVMWDGNTRIFMLDPADSASVWRTINWVKNGPYGGAKGAVYGKWIHLGNNYFAGISSYSHGIWIYKHPDNPKSGRQLSDINIQKMVDQAEDNSALKLPAGLYPYGLRIDKPLTLDLEGVELMDVSGGKGLLNITSTDGSLVRIRNFEGNAEAGAAQTGNLAGIRITGVNFNVSLENITIRKTAIGVMTDNRGGSLSIQDSVFEDIGYYKRKGLSHIIYAGAIDSLDITNSRLQRALHLGHLLKSRAKSTTIKNSQLLGLQSNHSRVIDLSCGGRLLVSNSVLQSSSLTDNQDLISVGVEKPQNCRQGLQDGSIDIKNSVIIFDRDTPAANKNRLFTWRTGLEYLSLNNNTIVSKGDNNLLKQEIGDTAIEIEPQHNTLFKSRQAASLNPIPDTSP
;
A
#
# COMPACT_ATOMS: atom_id res chain seq x y z
N MET A 1 52.73 10.32 -38.05
CA MET A 1 53.03 8.91 -37.75
C MET A 1 53.17 8.80 -36.24
N ILE A 2 52.14 8.24 -35.58
CA ILE A 2 52.14 7.61 -34.25
C ILE A 2 52.40 8.53 -33.03
N ILE A 3 51.66 8.59 -31.91
CA ILE A 3 50.34 8.16 -31.41
C ILE A 3 50.11 9.14 -30.22
N PHE A 4 48.94 9.79 -30.11
CA PHE A 4 48.56 10.53 -28.90
C PHE A 4 47.95 9.54 -27.89
N VAL A 5 48.54 9.45 -26.70
CA VAL A 5 48.04 8.61 -25.60
C VAL A 5 46.75 9.22 -25.03
N LEU A 6 45.63 8.55 -25.25
CA LEU A 6 44.39 8.77 -24.50
C LEU A 6 44.61 8.33 -23.04
N VAL A 7 44.42 9.25 -22.10
CA VAL A 7 44.18 8.90 -20.70
C VAL A 7 42.72 8.47 -20.59
N ALA A 8 42.50 7.16 -20.61
CA ALA A 8 41.23 6.55 -20.24
C ALA A 8 41.07 6.65 -18.72
N MET A 9 40.10 7.44 -18.26
CA MET A 9 39.56 7.31 -16.91
C MET A 9 38.79 5.98 -16.84
N ASN A 10 39.47 4.93 -16.38
CA ASN A 10 38.83 3.74 -15.88
C ASN A 10 38.05 4.12 -14.62
N LEU A 11 36.72 4.22 -14.75
CA LEU A 11 35.80 4.07 -13.63
C LEU A 11 35.97 2.65 -13.09
N THR A 12 36.89 2.50 -12.14
CA THR A 12 37.06 1.26 -11.37
C THR A 12 35.78 0.99 -10.61
N GLY A 13 35.29 -0.23 -10.79
CA GLY A 13 34.05 -0.73 -10.22
C GLY A 13 33.97 -0.56 -8.71
N SER A 14 32.72 -0.51 -8.26
CA SER A 14 32.27 -0.71 -6.90
C SER A 14 33.19 -1.66 -6.13
N VAL A 15 33.82 -1.13 -5.09
CA VAL A 15 34.45 -1.94 -4.05
C VAL A 15 33.32 -2.69 -3.35
N ASP A 16 33.27 -4.00 -3.56
CA ASP A 16 32.40 -4.92 -2.84
C ASP A 16 32.62 -4.76 -1.33
N LEU A 17 31.54 -4.42 -0.63
CA LEU A 17 31.48 -4.50 0.83
C LEU A 17 31.64 -5.98 1.24
N PRO A 18 32.53 -6.32 2.18
CA PRO A 18 32.70 -7.69 2.62
C PRO A 18 31.50 -8.11 3.48
N GLY A 19 30.65 -8.96 2.90
CA GLY A 19 29.45 -9.49 3.56
C GLY A 19 28.48 -10.24 2.67
N GLN A 20 28.84 -10.64 1.44
CA GLN A 20 28.03 -11.55 0.65
C GLN A 20 28.38 -13.00 0.98
N THR A 21 27.70 -13.55 1.98
CA THR A 21 27.41 -14.99 1.98
C THR A 21 26.54 -15.27 0.76
N THR A 22 27.05 -16.10 -0.14
CA THR A 22 26.39 -16.74 -1.29
C THR A 22 24.87 -16.82 -1.16
N GLN A 23 24.15 -16.00 -1.94
CA GLN A 23 22.71 -16.13 -2.12
C GLN A 23 22.41 -17.45 -2.86
N THR A 24 21.92 -18.43 -2.11
CA THR A 24 21.18 -19.58 -2.65
C THR A 24 19.87 -19.09 -3.28
N THR A 25 19.49 -19.75 -4.38
CA THR A 25 18.44 -19.32 -5.31
C THR A 25 17.06 -19.20 -4.65
N GLN A 26 16.69 -17.99 -4.23
CA GLN A 26 15.28 -17.62 -4.06
C GLN A 26 14.58 -17.73 -5.42
N ALA A 27 13.38 -18.30 -5.49
CA ALA A 27 12.63 -18.44 -6.74
C ALA A 27 12.47 -17.10 -7.46
N GLY A 28 12.65 -17.10 -8.78
CA GLY A 28 12.62 -15.92 -9.65
C GLY A 28 11.24 -15.30 -9.85
N ASP A 29 10.16 -16.07 -9.69
CA ASP A 29 8.75 -15.65 -9.75
C ASP A 29 7.89 -16.48 -8.78
N ALA A 30 6.74 -15.95 -8.37
CA ALA A 30 5.75 -16.71 -7.60
C ALA A 30 5.19 -17.87 -8.44
N GLN A 31 5.14 -19.06 -7.86
CA GLN A 31 4.61 -20.25 -8.51
C GLN A 31 3.07 -20.21 -8.53
N THR A 32 2.46 -21.12 -9.29
CA THR A 32 1.00 -21.32 -9.29
C THR A 32 0.66 -22.80 -9.22
N GLY A 33 -0.43 -23.15 -8.54
CA GLY A 33 -0.93 -24.52 -8.42
C GLY A 33 -2.45 -24.55 -8.38
N ARG A 34 -3.06 -25.72 -8.66
CA ARG A 34 -4.51 -25.88 -8.61
C ARG A 34 -5.02 -26.31 -7.24
N ASN A 35 -4.13 -26.84 -6.39
CA ASN A 35 -4.44 -27.27 -5.03
C ASN A 35 -3.17 -27.20 -4.16
N LEU A 36 -3.29 -27.58 -2.88
CA LEU A 36 -2.18 -27.58 -1.95
C LEU A 36 -1.03 -28.52 -2.37
N ALA A 37 -1.33 -29.72 -2.88
CA ALA A 37 -0.30 -30.68 -3.27
C ALA A 37 0.55 -30.16 -4.45
N ASP A 38 -0.09 -29.54 -5.44
CA ASP A 38 0.59 -28.87 -6.56
C ASP A 38 1.55 -27.79 -6.04
N CYS A 39 1.06 -26.92 -5.15
CA CYS A 39 1.87 -25.84 -4.61
C CYS A 39 3.03 -26.35 -3.73
N MET A 40 2.79 -27.34 -2.88
CA MET A 40 3.85 -27.93 -2.06
C MET A 40 4.92 -28.59 -2.95
N THR A 41 4.51 -29.24 -4.04
CA THR A 41 5.44 -29.82 -5.03
C THR A 41 6.27 -28.73 -5.71
N ALA A 42 5.63 -27.65 -6.19
CA ALA A 42 6.32 -26.54 -6.84
C ALA A 42 7.32 -25.81 -5.92
N LEU A 43 7.07 -25.84 -4.60
CA LEU A 43 7.92 -25.19 -3.60
C LEU A 43 8.95 -26.13 -2.96
N LYS A 44 8.86 -27.44 -3.20
CA LYS A 44 9.60 -28.47 -2.44
C LYS A 44 11.11 -28.21 -2.42
N ASP A 45 11.69 -27.91 -3.58
CA ASP A 45 13.14 -27.79 -3.76
C ASP A 45 13.66 -26.35 -3.59
N LEU A 46 12.78 -25.40 -3.24
CA LEU A 46 13.15 -24.02 -2.98
C LEU A 46 13.50 -23.81 -1.50
N GLU A 47 14.44 -22.92 -1.19
CA GLU A 47 14.73 -22.55 0.20
C GLU A 47 13.50 -21.87 0.86
N GLY A 48 12.82 -21.01 0.11
CA GLY A 48 11.54 -20.42 0.49
C GLY A 48 10.88 -19.77 -0.72
N GLY A 49 9.57 -19.54 -0.64
CA GLY A 49 8.85 -18.95 -1.77
C GLY A 49 7.35 -19.05 -1.64
N TRP A 50 6.66 -18.50 -2.64
CA TRP A 50 5.21 -18.43 -2.71
C TRP A 50 4.67 -19.20 -3.90
N CYS A 51 3.54 -19.86 -3.68
CA CYS A 51 2.71 -20.43 -4.72
C CYS A 51 1.27 -19.92 -4.58
N GLU A 52 0.71 -19.34 -5.64
CA GLU A 52 -0.70 -18.98 -5.67
C GLU A 52 -1.53 -20.20 -6.04
N LEU A 53 -2.37 -20.66 -5.11
CA LEU A 53 -3.37 -21.68 -5.35
C LEU A 53 -4.57 -21.01 -6.05
N ARG A 54 -4.68 -21.21 -7.37
CA ARG A 54 -5.70 -20.57 -8.23
C ARG A 54 -6.81 -21.54 -8.59
N VAL A 55 -8.06 -21.12 -8.41
CA VAL A 55 -9.23 -21.90 -8.87
C VAL A 55 -9.32 -21.92 -10.40
N SER A 56 -9.00 -20.80 -11.05
CA SER A 56 -8.83 -20.71 -12.50
C SER A 56 -7.88 -19.57 -12.87
N PRO A 57 -7.35 -19.54 -14.10
CA PRO A 57 -6.49 -18.44 -14.56
C PRO A 57 -7.19 -17.08 -14.56
N ASP A 58 -8.45 -17.04 -14.98
CA ASP A 58 -9.18 -15.77 -15.17
C ASP A 58 -9.85 -15.27 -13.87
N ASN A 59 -10.24 -16.21 -12.99
CA ASN A 59 -10.93 -15.89 -11.75
C ASN A 59 -10.33 -16.70 -10.59
N PRO A 60 -9.11 -16.35 -10.14
CA PRO A 60 -8.37 -17.15 -9.17
C PRO A 60 -8.96 -17.13 -7.75
N GLY A 61 -9.72 -16.09 -7.40
CA GLY A 61 -10.28 -15.86 -6.07
C GLY A 61 -11.75 -16.25 -5.89
N ILE A 62 -12.36 -15.74 -4.84
CA ILE A 62 -13.73 -16.06 -4.38
C ILE A 62 -14.86 -15.62 -5.33
N ALA A 63 -14.57 -14.76 -6.31
CA ALA A 63 -15.60 -14.06 -7.10
C ALA A 63 -16.59 -14.99 -7.83
N ASN A 64 -16.16 -16.20 -8.19
CA ASN A 64 -16.99 -17.18 -8.90
C ASN A 64 -18.18 -17.70 -8.09
N VAL A 65 -18.16 -17.57 -6.77
CA VAL A 65 -19.22 -18.07 -5.88
C VAL A 65 -20.00 -16.95 -5.19
N TRP A 66 -19.81 -15.70 -5.61
CA TRP A 66 -20.57 -14.58 -5.06
C TRP A 66 -22.08 -14.72 -5.31
N PRO A 67 -22.93 -14.26 -4.38
CA PRO A 67 -24.36 -14.22 -4.59
C PRO A 67 -24.70 -13.22 -5.70
N ALA A 68 -25.89 -13.40 -6.28
CA ALA A 68 -26.48 -12.38 -7.15
C ALA A 68 -26.59 -11.05 -6.39
N LYS A 69 -26.35 -9.93 -7.09
CA LYS A 69 -26.42 -8.60 -6.48
C LYS A 69 -27.85 -8.32 -6.00
N GLN A 70 -28.00 -7.97 -4.72
CA GLN A 70 -29.26 -7.55 -4.12
C GLN A 70 -29.14 -6.11 -3.61
N PRO A 71 -30.09 -5.20 -3.92
CA PRO A 71 -29.96 -3.77 -3.61
C PRO A 71 -29.72 -3.45 -2.12
N ARG A 72 -30.40 -4.17 -1.22
CA ARG A 72 -30.27 -3.97 0.24
C ARG A 72 -29.01 -4.61 0.86
N ILE A 73 -28.21 -5.34 0.07
CA ILE A 73 -27.06 -6.11 0.57
C ILE A 73 -25.73 -5.60 -0.01
N GLN A 74 -25.74 -5.10 -1.24
CA GLN A 74 -24.50 -4.86 -2.01
C GLN A 74 -23.60 -3.74 -1.44
N HIS A 75 -24.18 -2.62 -1.01
CA HIS A 75 -23.47 -1.44 -0.48
C HIS A 75 -22.17 -1.05 -1.22
N SER A 76 -21.14 -0.55 -0.51
CA SER A 76 -20.01 0.14 -1.14
C SER A 76 -18.94 -0.79 -1.74
N LEU A 77 -18.70 -1.96 -1.13
CA LEU A 77 -17.70 -2.93 -1.60
C LEU A 77 -18.32 -4.21 -2.15
N GLY A 78 -19.51 -4.58 -1.68
CA GLY A 78 -20.11 -5.87 -2.03
C GLY A 78 -19.41 -7.04 -1.35
N PRO A 79 -19.62 -8.28 -1.86
CA PRO A 79 -19.07 -9.49 -1.24
C PRO A 79 -17.53 -9.57 -1.23
N LYS A 80 -16.84 -8.62 -1.87
CA LYS A 80 -15.40 -8.39 -1.69
C LYS A 80 -15.02 -8.15 -0.23
N ALA A 81 -15.91 -7.48 0.52
CA ALA A 81 -15.72 -7.12 1.92
C ALA A 81 -15.54 -8.33 2.84
N VAL A 82 -16.02 -9.52 2.45
CA VAL A 82 -15.80 -10.78 3.20
C VAL A 82 -14.31 -11.02 3.45
N LEU A 83 -13.44 -10.66 2.49
CA LEU A 83 -11.99 -10.83 2.62
C LEU A 83 -11.24 -9.53 2.94
N THR A 84 -11.73 -8.36 2.50
CA THR A 84 -10.98 -7.09 2.59
C THR A 84 -11.41 -6.18 3.74
N ALA A 85 -12.59 -6.39 4.32
CA ALA A 85 -13.01 -5.64 5.51
C ALA A 85 -12.38 -6.25 6.78
N TRP A 86 -12.87 -5.84 7.94
CA TRP A 86 -12.41 -6.29 9.25
C TRP A 86 -12.93 -7.71 9.57
N SER A 87 -12.51 -8.69 8.77
CA SER A 87 -12.98 -10.08 8.81
C SER A 87 -11.83 -11.08 9.00
N SER A 88 -12.11 -12.24 9.60
CA SER A 88 -11.17 -13.37 9.76
C SER A 88 -11.65 -14.60 8.97
N ALA A 89 -10.99 -15.74 9.19
CA ALA A 89 -11.41 -17.06 8.75
C ALA A 89 -11.33 -18.07 9.90
N ALA A 90 -12.22 -19.04 9.89
CA ALA A 90 -12.11 -20.25 10.69
C ALA A 90 -11.33 -21.32 9.90
N TRP A 91 -10.46 -22.05 10.58
CA TRP A 91 -9.61 -23.08 9.98
C TRP A 91 -9.95 -24.47 10.52
N ASP A 92 -10.39 -25.35 9.63
CA ASP A 92 -10.61 -26.78 9.88
C ASP A 92 -9.36 -27.54 9.40
N SER A 93 -8.54 -27.96 10.36
CA SER A 93 -7.27 -28.65 10.08
C SER A 93 -7.46 -30.03 9.48
N ASP A 94 -8.55 -30.72 9.85
CA ASP A 94 -8.79 -32.11 9.46
C ASP A 94 -9.19 -32.18 7.99
N ASN A 95 -10.06 -31.27 7.57
CA ASN A 95 -10.50 -31.16 6.17
C ASN A 95 -9.66 -30.20 5.32
N LYS A 96 -8.64 -29.58 5.92
CA LYS A 96 -7.80 -28.53 5.32
C LYS A 96 -8.63 -27.44 4.63
N ALA A 97 -9.62 -26.92 5.35
CA ALA A 97 -10.60 -25.99 4.81
C ALA A 97 -10.64 -24.68 5.59
N PHE A 98 -10.72 -23.58 4.85
CA PHE A 98 -11.05 -22.28 5.42
C PHE A 98 -12.54 -22.00 5.30
N TYR A 99 -13.10 -21.32 6.30
CA TYR A 99 -14.44 -20.80 6.29
C TYR A 99 -14.44 -19.28 6.50
N PHE A 100 -15.27 -18.59 5.73
CA PHE A 100 -15.32 -17.13 5.70
C PHE A 100 -16.76 -16.63 5.77
N MET A 101 -16.96 -15.51 6.44
CA MET A 101 -18.16 -14.68 6.32
C MET A 101 -17.83 -13.24 6.74
N GLY A 102 -18.80 -12.34 6.63
CA GLY A 102 -18.72 -10.98 7.16
C GLY A 102 -18.79 -9.93 6.06
N GLY A 103 -18.00 -8.87 6.20
CA GLY A 103 -18.01 -7.75 5.26
C GLY A 103 -18.83 -6.55 5.75
N GLY A 104 -19.06 -6.41 7.06
CA GLY A 104 -19.93 -5.39 7.61
C GLY A 104 -19.55 -3.90 7.42
N GLY A 105 -19.93 -3.03 8.35
CA GLY A 105 -19.82 -1.58 8.21
C GLY A 105 -20.83 -0.99 7.22
N ARG A 106 -20.32 -0.27 6.22
CA ARG A 106 -21.06 0.14 5.01
C ARG A 106 -20.57 -0.62 3.77
N ASP A 107 -19.84 -1.71 3.98
CA ASP A 107 -19.11 -2.38 2.93
C ASP A 107 -20.00 -3.43 2.25
N TYR A 108 -20.67 -4.28 3.04
CA TYR A 108 -21.54 -5.35 2.60
C TYR A 108 -22.52 -5.81 3.70
N GLY A 109 -23.75 -6.16 3.31
CA GLY A 109 -24.81 -6.57 4.24
C GLY A 109 -25.11 -8.06 4.30
N GLY A 110 -24.35 -8.89 3.57
CA GLY A 110 -24.55 -10.34 3.49
C GLY A 110 -23.95 -11.06 4.69
N ASN A 111 -24.57 -12.19 5.05
CA ASN A 111 -24.16 -13.07 6.15
C ASN A 111 -23.91 -14.52 5.68
N GLU A 112 -23.78 -14.71 4.37
CA GLU A 112 -23.51 -16.02 3.80
C GLU A 112 -22.13 -16.56 4.21
N VAL A 113 -22.04 -17.89 4.29
CA VAL A 113 -20.82 -18.60 4.65
C VAL A 113 -20.19 -19.17 3.39
N TYR A 114 -18.87 -18.98 3.27
CA TYR A 114 -18.06 -19.56 2.22
C TYR A 114 -17.09 -20.59 2.80
N ARG A 115 -16.77 -21.60 1.99
CA ARG A 115 -15.71 -22.56 2.25
C ARG A 115 -14.69 -22.51 1.12
N PHE A 116 -13.42 -22.64 1.47
CA PHE A 116 -12.36 -22.97 0.54
C PHE A 116 -11.68 -24.28 0.95
N SER A 117 -11.61 -25.25 0.05
CA SER A 117 -10.87 -26.50 0.25
C SER A 117 -9.45 -26.36 -0.30
N LEU A 118 -8.42 -26.48 0.55
CA LEU A 118 -7.02 -26.49 0.08
C LEU A 118 -6.71 -27.77 -0.71
N THR A 119 -7.37 -28.89 -0.37
CA THR A 119 -7.17 -30.18 -1.03
C THR A 119 -7.68 -30.16 -2.47
N ASP A 120 -8.85 -29.57 -2.70
CA ASP A 120 -9.48 -29.54 -4.03
C ASP A 120 -9.19 -28.24 -4.78
N GLY A 121 -8.74 -27.21 -4.06
CA GLY A 121 -8.52 -25.88 -4.60
C GLY A 121 -9.78 -25.19 -5.10
N SER A 122 -10.88 -25.32 -4.36
CA SER A 122 -12.19 -24.85 -4.79
C SER A 122 -12.89 -23.99 -3.75
N TRP A 123 -13.58 -22.95 -4.24
CA TRP A 123 -14.51 -22.15 -3.46
C TRP A 123 -15.92 -22.76 -3.53
N LYS A 124 -16.63 -22.73 -2.41
CA LYS A 124 -18.06 -23.02 -2.35
C LYS A 124 -18.77 -21.99 -1.46
N ARG A 125 -19.90 -21.48 -1.93
CA ARG A 125 -20.84 -20.74 -1.09
C ARG A 125 -21.80 -21.74 -0.45
N LEU A 126 -21.77 -21.84 0.87
CA LEU A 126 -22.55 -22.83 1.63
C LEU A 126 -23.98 -22.37 1.91
N THR A 127 -24.17 -21.07 2.17
CA THR A 127 -25.50 -20.49 2.43
C THR A 127 -25.77 -19.31 1.50
N ASN A 128 -27.03 -18.91 1.35
CA ASN A 128 -27.35 -17.66 0.66
C ASN A 128 -27.42 -16.50 1.66
N PRO A 129 -27.23 -15.25 1.20
CA PRO A 129 -27.46 -14.09 2.05
C PRO A 129 -28.88 -14.12 2.58
N SER A 130 -29.03 -13.92 3.89
CA SER A 130 -30.34 -13.85 4.53
C SER A 130 -31.09 -12.59 4.09
N PRO A 131 -32.44 -12.63 4.00
CA PRO A 131 -33.21 -11.44 3.74
C PRO A 131 -33.01 -10.41 4.87
N LEU A 132 -32.96 -9.13 4.49
CA LEU A 132 -32.95 -8.01 5.45
C LEU A 132 -34.38 -7.46 5.56
N ASP A 133 -35.22 -8.20 6.27
CA ASP A 133 -36.67 -7.99 6.42
C ASP A 133 -37.10 -7.60 7.84
N HIS A 134 -36.19 -7.68 8.80
CA HIS A 134 -36.33 -7.14 10.15
C HIS A 134 -35.58 -5.82 10.28
N TRP A 135 -35.84 -5.06 11.33
CA TRP A 135 -35.09 -3.85 11.58
C TRP A 135 -34.82 -3.57 13.04
N THR A 136 -33.79 -2.79 13.30
CA THR A 136 -33.40 -2.35 14.64
C THR A 136 -32.93 -0.90 14.63
N THR A 137 -32.66 -0.36 15.82
CA THR A 137 -32.19 1.01 16.01
C THR A 137 -30.79 1.01 16.61
N VAL A 138 -29.87 1.67 15.91
CA VAL A 138 -28.51 1.94 16.42
C VAL A 138 -28.37 3.44 16.62
N LYS A 139 -28.32 3.87 17.88
CA LYS A 139 -28.40 5.29 18.27
C LYS A 139 -29.68 5.92 17.72
N THR A 140 -29.57 6.83 16.74
CA THR A 140 -30.70 7.54 16.12
C THR A 140 -31.03 7.04 14.72
N ARG A 141 -30.38 5.96 14.26
CA ARG A 141 -30.53 5.45 12.89
C ARG A 141 -31.19 4.07 12.91
N HIS A 142 -32.05 3.83 11.94
CA HIS A 142 -32.73 2.56 11.76
C HIS A 142 -32.06 1.76 10.64
N PHE A 143 -31.89 0.46 10.85
CA PHE A 143 -31.22 -0.44 9.92
C PHE A 143 -32.05 -1.68 9.67
N TRP A 144 -32.14 -2.08 8.41
CA TRP A 144 -32.61 -3.40 8.02
C TRP A 144 -31.58 -4.46 8.45
N ILE A 145 -32.04 -5.55 9.06
CA ILE A 145 -31.26 -6.68 9.56
C ILE A 145 -32.00 -7.99 9.24
N PRO A 146 -31.33 -9.16 9.24
CA PRO A 146 -32.05 -10.42 9.18
C PRO A 146 -32.75 -10.71 10.52
N ASP A 147 -33.52 -11.81 10.58
CA ASP A 147 -34.04 -12.32 11.85
C ASP A 147 -32.90 -12.86 12.74
N ILE A 148 -32.40 -11.99 13.61
CA ILE A 148 -31.23 -12.26 14.47
C ILE A 148 -31.44 -13.39 15.50
N ARG A 149 -32.68 -13.86 15.67
CA ARG A 149 -32.98 -15.04 16.51
C ARG A 149 -32.50 -16.34 15.86
N SER A 150 -32.35 -16.35 14.54
CA SER A 150 -32.01 -17.53 13.75
C SER A 150 -30.66 -17.44 13.06
N VAL A 151 -30.24 -16.24 12.63
CA VAL A 151 -29.01 -16.05 11.85
C VAL A 151 -28.27 -14.78 12.30
N PRO A 152 -26.94 -14.72 12.17
CA PRO A 152 -26.21 -13.51 12.53
C PRO A 152 -26.48 -12.36 11.55
N PRO A 153 -26.48 -11.10 12.02
CA PRO A 153 -26.37 -9.94 11.15
C PRO A 153 -24.94 -9.84 10.58
N ALA A 154 -24.79 -9.23 9.41
CA ALA A 154 -23.47 -8.85 8.92
C ALA A 154 -22.81 -7.84 9.86
N SER A 155 -21.55 -8.08 10.22
CA SER A 155 -20.79 -7.23 11.15
C SER A 155 -19.29 -7.26 10.83
N TYR A 156 -18.53 -6.38 11.47
CA TYR A 156 -17.08 -6.55 11.57
C TYR A 156 -16.78 -7.62 12.62
N ILE A 157 -16.12 -8.69 12.19
CA ILE A 157 -15.90 -9.87 13.03
C ILE A 157 -14.50 -9.88 13.65
N HIS A 158 -13.56 -9.11 13.12
CA HIS A 158 -12.14 -9.16 13.53
C HIS A 158 -11.67 -10.62 13.57
N ASP A 159 -11.06 -11.09 14.66
CA ASP A 159 -10.64 -12.49 14.85
C ASP A 159 -11.70 -13.34 15.57
N GLY A 160 -12.98 -12.97 15.45
CA GLY A 160 -14.12 -13.61 16.10
C GLY A 160 -14.74 -14.77 15.34
N LEU A 161 -14.01 -15.42 14.44
CA LEU A 161 -14.50 -16.59 13.69
C LEU A 161 -13.57 -17.78 13.96
N LEU A 162 -14.07 -18.77 14.69
CA LEU A 162 -13.29 -19.90 15.19
C LEU A 162 -13.92 -21.23 14.76
N PHE A 163 -13.11 -22.15 14.25
CA PHE A 163 -13.54 -23.53 14.09
C PHE A 163 -13.35 -24.26 15.43
N ASN A 164 -14.41 -24.89 15.95
CA ASN A 164 -14.36 -25.67 17.17
C ASN A 164 -14.12 -27.15 16.81
N ASN A 165 -12.91 -27.63 17.04
CA ASN A 165 -12.50 -29.00 16.70
C ASN A 165 -13.26 -30.06 17.51
N THR A 166 -13.76 -29.72 18.70
CA THR A 166 -14.52 -30.66 19.54
C THR A 166 -15.89 -30.97 18.93
N THR A 167 -16.50 -30.01 18.27
CA THR A 167 -17.87 -30.11 17.75
C THR A 167 -17.93 -30.25 16.23
N GLY A 168 -16.87 -29.87 15.52
CA GLY A 168 -16.85 -29.77 14.06
C GLY A 168 -17.73 -28.63 13.52
N THR A 169 -17.99 -27.61 14.36
CA THR A 169 -18.83 -26.43 14.05
C THR A 169 -18.01 -25.14 14.13
N ILE A 170 -18.60 -24.03 13.68
CA ILE A 170 -17.95 -22.70 13.69
C ILE A 170 -18.62 -21.82 14.74
N ILE A 171 -17.82 -21.20 15.59
CA ILE A 171 -18.25 -20.16 16.53
C ILE A 171 -18.01 -18.79 15.88
N LEU A 172 -19.05 -17.96 15.93
CA LEU A 172 -19.01 -16.56 15.52
C LEU A 172 -19.26 -15.65 16.73
N LEU A 173 -18.31 -14.77 17.02
CA LEU A 173 -18.43 -13.68 17.97
C LEU A 173 -18.84 -12.41 17.23
N ALA A 174 -20.14 -12.30 16.91
CA ALA A 174 -20.63 -11.19 16.11
C ALA A 174 -20.56 -9.86 16.90
N SER A 175 -20.19 -8.80 16.20
CA SER A 175 -20.36 -7.44 16.71
C SER A 175 -21.78 -6.96 16.40
N GLN A 176 -22.09 -5.73 16.84
CA GLN A 176 -23.33 -5.04 16.45
C GLN A 176 -23.54 -5.08 14.93
N PRO A 177 -24.79 -5.12 14.44
CA PRO A 177 -25.08 -5.06 13.02
C PRO A 177 -24.40 -3.86 12.38
N ALA A 178 -23.62 -4.15 11.36
CA ALA A 178 -22.94 -3.15 10.58
C ALA A 178 -23.09 -3.61 9.15
N ASN A 179 -24.19 -3.28 8.49
CA ASN A 179 -24.50 -3.79 7.16
C ASN A 179 -24.76 -2.68 6.14
N GLY A 180 -24.81 -1.41 6.55
CA GLY A 180 -25.03 -0.26 5.68
C GLY A 180 -26.47 -0.07 5.20
N ALA A 181 -27.38 -0.99 5.54
CA ALA A 181 -28.77 -1.03 5.10
C ALA A 181 -29.67 -0.10 5.92
N ILE A 182 -29.37 1.21 5.87
CA ILE A 182 -30.16 2.25 6.54
C ILE A 182 -31.57 2.30 5.95
N ILE A 183 -32.59 2.30 6.81
CA ILE A 183 -33.99 2.51 6.42
C ILE A 183 -34.17 3.94 5.93
N ARG A 184 -34.83 4.11 4.78
CA ARG A 184 -35.12 5.41 4.17
C ARG A 184 -36.56 5.83 4.43
N ASP A 185 -36.88 7.10 4.20
CA ASP A 185 -38.23 7.64 4.48
C ASP A 185 -39.33 6.97 3.65
N ASP A 186 -38.99 6.36 2.51
CA ASP A 186 -39.87 5.61 1.61
C ASP A 186 -39.96 4.09 1.92
N ASP A 187 -39.20 3.61 2.91
CA ASP A 187 -39.24 2.21 3.34
C ASP A 187 -40.39 1.97 4.33
N ASN A 188 -41.29 1.04 4.01
CA ASN A 188 -42.40 0.62 4.88
C ASN A 188 -41.95 -0.31 6.03
N ALA A 189 -41.17 0.21 7.00
CA ALA A 189 -40.80 -0.53 8.20
C ALA A 189 -42.00 -0.70 9.14
N SER A 190 -42.31 -1.94 9.52
CA SER A 190 -43.43 -2.28 10.41
C SER A 190 -42.94 -2.51 11.84
N GLN A 191 -43.76 -2.15 12.83
CA GLN A 191 -43.49 -2.49 14.23
C GLN A 191 -43.40 -4.01 14.46
N SER A 192 -44.07 -4.83 13.63
CA SER A 192 -44.05 -6.30 13.74
C SER A 192 -42.70 -6.92 13.36
N THR A 193 -41.86 -6.20 12.62
CA THR A 193 -40.53 -6.65 12.20
C THR A 193 -39.41 -5.95 12.95
N PHE A 194 -39.75 -5.16 13.98
CA PHE A 194 -38.79 -4.51 14.87
C PHE A 194 -38.20 -5.50 15.87
N LEU A 195 -36.87 -5.57 15.94
CA LEU A 195 -36.15 -6.37 16.94
C LEU A 195 -35.44 -5.42 17.91
N LYS A 196 -35.91 -5.42 19.16
CA LYS A 196 -35.41 -4.54 20.23
C LYS A 196 -33.96 -4.83 20.59
N ASP A 197 -33.58 -6.10 20.66
CA ASP A 197 -32.20 -6.56 20.89
C ASP A 197 -31.39 -6.65 19.59
N GLY A 198 -31.95 -6.26 18.44
CA GLY A 198 -31.30 -6.38 17.14
C GLY A 198 -29.93 -5.69 17.04
N ASN A 199 -29.67 -4.67 17.85
CA ASN A 199 -28.37 -3.97 17.90
C ASN A 199 -27.39 -4.54 18.95
N GLU A 200 -27.81 -5.50 19.76
CA GLU A 200 -26.92 -6.11 20.74
C GLU A 200 -25.98 -7.13 20.08
N PRO A 201 -24.73 -7.26 20.55
CA PRO A 201 -23.82 -8.27 20.06
C PRO A 201 -24.24 -9.67 20.55
N HIS A 202 -24.31 -10.62 19.63
CA HIS A 202 -24.67 -12.01 19.91
C HIS A 202 -23.57 -12.97 19.45
N GLN A 203 -23.58 -14.18 20.01
CA GLN A 203 -22.72 -15.27 19.57
C GLN A 203 -23.56 -16.31 18.87
N TYR A 204 -22.98 -16.89 17.82
CA TYR A 204 -23.63 -17.89 17.02
C TYR A 204 -22.74 -19.10 16.82
N GLU A 205 -23.39 -20.24 16.63
CA GLU A 205 -22.76 -21.45 16.13
C GLU A 205 -23.35 -21.77 14.75
N PHE A 206 -22.48 -22.11 13.81
CA PHE A 206 -22.84 -22.60 12.48
C PHE A 206 -22.37 -24.03 12.30
N ASN A 207 -23.22 -24.89 11.76
CA ASN A 207 -22.82 -26.20 11.30
C ASN A 207 -22.41 -26.12 9.81
N PRO A 208 -21.11 -26.21 9.48
CA PRO A 208 -20.65 -26.15 8.10
C PRO A 208 -20.86 -27.45 7.31
N SER A 209 -21.33 -28.52 7.94
CA SER A 209 -21.64 -29.78 7.25
C SER A 209 -22.87 -29.63 6.37
N GLU A 210 -22.84 -30.27 5.21
CA GLU A 210 -23.95 -30.30 4.25
C GLU A 210 -24.89 -31.49 4.47
N SER A 211 -24.47 -32.46 5.29
CA SER A 211 -25.20 -33.72 5.48
C SER A 211 -25.32 -34.14 6.95
N GLU A 212 -24.37 -33.76 7.80
CA GLU A 212 -24.30 -34.24 9.18
C GLU A 212 -24.89 -33.25 10.15
N VAL A 213 -25.64 -33.75 11.13
CA VAL A 213 -25.95 -33.00 12.35
C VAL A 213 -24.70 -32.98 13.22
N ARG A 214 -24.23 -31.78 13.60
CA ARG A 214 -23.06 -31.59 14.46
C ARG A 214 -23.44 -30.81 15.70
N ASN A 215 -23.06 -31.30 16.87
CA ASN A 215 -23.43 -30.69 18.16
C ASN A 215 -24.95 -30.46 18.34
N GLY A 216 -25.78 -31.33 17.75
CA GLY A 216 -27.25 -31.18 17.74
C GLY A 216 -27.80 -30.10 16.80
N LEU A 217 -26.95 -29.48 15.97
CA LEU A 217 -27.33 -28.45 15.00
C LEU A 217 -27.45 -29.05 13.59
N ALA A 218 -28.54 -28.75 12.88
CA ALA A 218 -28.80 -29.28 11.55
C ALA A 218 -27.76 -28.82 10.51
N PRO A 219 -27.56 -29.56 9.40
CA PRO A 219 -26.68 -29.13 8.32
C PRO A 219 -26.95 -27.69 7.85
N LEU A 220 -25.90 -26.92 7.59
CA LEU A 220 -25.95 -25.55 7.07
C LEU A 220 -26.86 -24.58 7.85
N SER A 221 -27.02 -24.80 9.15
CA SER A 221 -27.89 -24.00 10.01
C SER A 221 -27.11 -23.27 11.09
N TRP A 222 -27.75 -22.22 11.62
CA TRP A 222 -27.25 -21.36 12.68
C TRP A 222 -28.07 -21.55 13.96
N ARG A 223 -27.45 -21.37 15.12
CA ARG A 223 -28.14 -21.10 16.39
C ARG A 223 -27.43 -20.03 17.19
N ARG A 224 -28.17 -19.28 17.99
CA ARG A 224 -27.62 -18.36 19.00
C ARG A 224 -27.11 -19.16 20.20
N ILE A 225 -25.93 -18.82 20.70
CA ILE A 225 -25.24 -19.55 21.77
C ILE A 225 -24.79 -18.67 22.94
N GLY A 226 -25.02 -17.35 22.89
CA GLY A 226 -24.63 -16.42 23.94
C GLY A 226 -24.80 -14.96 23.54
N ASP A 227 -24.69 -14.05 24.52
CA ASP A 227 -24.93 -12.61 24.39
C ASP A 227 -23.81 -11.72 24.95
N TYR A 228 -22.63 -12.30 25.24
CA TYR A 228 -21.54 -11.54 25.81
C TYR A 228 -20.87 -10.62 24.76
N PRO A 229 -20.60 -9.34 25.04
CA PRO A 229 -20.04 -8.43 24.04
C PRO A 229 -18.53 -8.67 23.79
N TRP A 230 -18.19 -9.07 22.56
CA TRP A 230 -16.81 -9.31 22.13
C TRP A 230 -16.27 -8.23 21.18
N SER A 231 -16.14 -6.99 21.67
CA SER A 231 -15.60 -5.90 20.85
C SER A 231 -14.16 -6.18 20.39
N THR A 232 -13.86 -6.03 19.09
CA THR A 232 -12.56 -6.39 18.50
C THR A 232 -12.11 -7.78 18.91
N ALA A 233 -12.97 -8.76 18.63
CA ALA A 233 -12.83 -10.13 19.09
C ALA A 233 -11.46 -10.75 18.75
N ARG A 234 -10.99 -11.59 19.68
CA ARG A 234 -9.88 -12.54 19.52
C ARG A 234 -10.36 -13.91 19.94
N SER A 235 -9.91 -14.95 19.27
CA SER A 235 -10.35 -16.29 19.62
C SER A 235 -9.28 -17.34 19.33
N VAL A 236 -9.14 -18.29 20.25
CA VAL A 236 -8.32 -19.47 20.07
C VAL A 236 -8.86 -20.62 20.91
N GLN A 237 -8.76 -21.84 20.40
CA GLN A 237 -9.06 -23.06 21.13
C GLN A 237 -7.77 -23.73 21.60
N LEU A 238 -7.72 -24.13 22.87
CA LEU A 238 -6.63 -24.92 23.43
C LEU A 238 -6.81 -26.41 23.11
N GLN A 239 -5.74 -27.20 23.31
CA GLN A 239 -5.76 -28.65 23.02
C GLN A 239 -6.80 -29.44 23.83
N ASP A 240 -7.18 -28.97 25.02
CA ASP A 240 -8.20 -29.59 25.86
C ASP A 240 -9.64 -29.17 25.50
N GLY A 241 -9.81 -28.36 24.45
CA GLY A 241 -11.10 -27.83 24.00
C GLY A 241 -11.50 -26.50 24.66
N THR A 242 -10.76 -26.02 25.66
CA THR A 242 -11.01 -24.72 26.30
C THR A 242 -10.92 -23.60 25.28
N LEU A 243 -11.87 -22.67 25.34
CA LEU A 243 -11.89 -21.48 24.50
C LEU A 243 -11.27 -20.31 25.25
N ILE A 244 -10.31 -19.64 24.61
CA ILE A 244 -9.78 -18.35 25.06
C ILE A 244 -10.33 -17.29 24.12
N LEU A 245 -11.28 -16.51 24.63
CA LEU A 245 -11.99 -15.49 23.88
C LEU A 245 -11.64 -14.12 24.43
N GLY A 246 -11.42 -13.15 23.56
CA GLY A 246 -10.95 -11.82 23.93
C GLY A 246 -11.82 -10.71 23.39
N ASN A 247 -11.90 -9.62 24.15
CA ASN A 247 -12.38 -8.32 23.67
C ASN A 247 -11.20 -7.36 23.50
N LYS A 248 -11.47 -6.05 23.41
CA LYS A 248 -10.46 -4.99 23.21
C LYS A 248 -9.33 -4.97 24.23
N GLU A 249 -9.54 -5.43 25.46
CA GLU A 249 -8.63 -5.22 26.61
C GLU A 249 -8.42 -6.46 27.49
N ARG A 250 -9.15 -7.54 27.24
CA ARG A 250 -9.16 -8.71 28.12
C ARG A 250 -9.29 -10.00 27.35
N LEU A 251 -8.75 -11.07 27.93
CA LEU A 251 -8.97 -12.45 27.54
C LEU A 251 -9.74 -13.19 28.64
N TYR A 252 -10.58 -14.12 28.22
CA TYR A 252 -11.47 -14.87 29.07
C TYR A 252 -11.43 -16.35 28.69
N LYS A 253 -11.58 -17.22 29.68
CA LYS A 253 -11.83 -18.64 29.52
C LYS A 253 -13.32 -18.89 29.37
N SER A 254 -13.70 -19.73 28.42
CA SER A 254 -15.06 -20.22 28.23
C SER A 254 -15.03 -21.62 27.60
N SER A 255 -16.21 -22.24 27.47
CA SER A 255 -16.42 -23.52 26.82
C SER A 255 -17.85 -23.58 26.26
N GLN A 256 -18.12 -24.51 25.35
CA GLN A 256 -19.48 -24.85 24.96
C GLN A 256 -19.96 -26.06 25.78
N ASN A 257 -21.18 -25.99 26.32
CA ASN A 257 -21.81 -27.12 26.97
C ASN A 257 -22.39 -28.11 25.95
N LYS A 258 -23.00 -29.20 26.44
CA LYS A 258 -23.56 -30.27 25.59
C LYS A 258 -24.78 -29.82 24.78
N GLU A 259 -25.44 -28.75 25.22
CA GLU A 259 -26.55 -28.11 24.53
C GLU A 259 -26.07 -27.07 23.49
N GLY A 260 -24.76 -26.86 23.39
CA GLY A 260 -24.12 -25.91 22.47
C GLY A 260 -24.03 -24.47 22.95
N GLN A 261 -24.54 -24.18 24.15
CA GLN A 261 -24.49 -22.83 24.72
C GLN A 261 -23.08 -22.51 25.21
N LEU A 262 -22.62 -21.30 24.89
CA LEU A 262 -21.36 -20.76 25.37
C LEU A 262 -21.50 -20.41 26.85
N GLN A 263 -20.61 -20.93 27.68
CA GLN A 263 -20.62 -20.67 29.12
C GLN A 263 -20.15 -19.25 29.43
N ASP A 264 -20.61 -18.71 30.57
CA ASP A 264 -20.24 -17.37 31.02
C ASP A 264 -18.72 -17.21 31.06
N PRO A 265 -18.16 -16.16 30.43
CA PRO A 265 -16.73 -15.99 30.32
C PRO A 265 -16.10 -15.65 31.67
N GLN A 266 -15.08 -16.42 32.04
CA GLN A 266 -14.30 -16.18 33.25
C GLN A 266 -13.04 -15.39 32.90
N LEU A 267 -12.76 -14.32 33.63
CA LEU A 267 -11.56 -13.51 33.38
C LEU A 267 -10.32 -14.41 33.44
N PHE A 268 -9.53 -14.39 32.38
CA PHE A 268 -8.33 -15.19 32.25
C PHE A 268 -7.07 -14.33 32.29
N HIS A 269 -7.09 -13.20 31.59
CA HIS A 269 -5.99 -12.26 31.54
C HIS A 269 -6.53 -10.85 31.27
N ASP A 270 -6.03 -9.86 32.01
CA ASP A 270 -6.33 -8.44 31.76
C ASP A 270 -5.09 -7.79 31.14
N ASP A 271 -5.22 -7.35 29.89
CA ASP A 271 -4.09 -6.88 29.11
C ASP A 271 -3.91 -5.36 29.21
N HIS A 272 -4.97 -4.60 29.51
CA HIS A 272 -5.01 -3.12 29.43
C HIS A 272 -4.44 -2.53 28.11
N LYS A 273 -4.21 -3.35 27.08
CA LYS A 273 -3.64 -2.97 25.78
C LYS A 273 -4.79 -2.83 24.80
N SER A 274 -5.17 -1.59 24.49
CA SER A 274 -6.34 -1.36 23.65
C SER A 274 -6.11 -1.67 22.15
N ARG A 275 -7.12 -2.27 21.50
CA ARG A 275 -7.25 -2.57 20.05
C ARG A 275 -6.47 -3.81 19.60
N GLY A 276 -7.20 -4.91 19.40
CA GLY A 276 -6.69 -6.26 19.14
C GLY A 276 -6.50 -6.64 17.65
N GLY A 277 -5.64 -7.64 17.45
CA GLY A 277 -5.40 -8.39 16.23
C GLY A 277 -5.97 -9.81 16.33
N ASN A 278 -5.11 -10.82 16.27
CA ASN A 278 -5.44 -12.24 16.34
C ASN A 278 -4.78 -12.91 17.56
N ALA A 279 -5.32 -14.04 18.01
CA ALA A 279 -4.71 -14.88 19.05
C ALA A 279 -4.36 -16.28 18.51
N VAL A 280 -3.24 -16.85 18.99
CA VAL A 280 -2.75 -18.18 18.59
C VAL A 280 -2.19 -18.92 19.78
N TYR A 281 -2.40 -20.23 19.82
CA TYR A 281 -1.83 -21.11 20.82
C TYR A 281 -0.51 -21.68 20.29
N ASP A 282 0.58 -21.39 20.99
CA ASP A 282 1.91 -21.95 20.77
C ASP A 282 1.98 -23.30 21.50
N SER A 283 1.89 -24.40 20.74
CA SER A 283 1.94 -25.75 21.28
C SER A 283 3.33 -26.15 21.81
N HIS A 284 4.42 -25.51 21.35
CA HIS A 284 5.77 -25.79 21.82
C HIS A 284 5.96 -25.31 23.26
N ARG A 285 5.47 -24.10 23.56
CA ARG A 285 5.62 -23.46 24.89
C ARG A 285 4.38 -23.60 25.76
N LYS A 286 3.25 -24.02 25.19
CA LYS A 286 1.91 -24.01 25.80
C LYS A 286 1.50 -22.60 26.23
N TRP A 287 1.82 -21.63 25.39
CA TRP A 287 1.51 -20.22 25.61
C TRP A 287 0.40 -19.75 24.66
N ILE A 288 -0.34 -18.75 25.09
CA ILE A 288 -1.33 -18.06 24.28
C ILE A 288 -0.73 -16.72 23.90
N TRP A 289 -0.54 -16.52 22.61
CA TRP A 289 -0.02 -15.30 22.03
C TRP A 289 -1.16 -14.43 21.54
N SER A 290 -1.17 -13.17 21.96
CA SER A 290 -2.18 -12.19 21.57
C SER A 290 -1.51 -11.01 20.89
N LEU A 291 -1.93 -10.77 19.64
CA LEU A 291 -1.53 -9.60 18.89
C LEU A 291 -2.42 -8.41 19.24
N TYR A 292 -1.79 -7.27 19.43
CA TYR A 292 -2.42 -5.97 19.59
C TYR A 292 -1.94 -5.04 18.49
N LEU A 293 -2.48 -3.82 18.45
CA LEU A 293 -2.10 -2.83 17.45
C LEU A 293 -0.59 -2.50 17.46
N ARG A 294 0.06 -2.52 18.63
CA ARG A 294 1.48 -2.17 18.80
C ARG A 294 2.26 -3.10 19.72
N SER A 295 1.65 -4.17 20.20
CA SER A 295 2.31 -5.10 21.11
C SER A 295 1.94 -6.54 20.79
N LEU A 296 2.81 -7.44 21.21
CA LEU A 296 2.65 -8.87 21.16
C LEU A 296 2.84 -9.40 22.58
N VAL A 297 1.79 -9.99 23.14
CA VAL A 297 1.80 -10.49 24.53
C VAL A 297 1.67 -12.00 24.50
N ALA A 298 2.53 -12.70 25.24
CA ALA A 298 2.42 -14.13 25.49
C ALA A 298 2.04 -14.37 26.94
N VAL A 299 1.05 -15.23 27.18
CA VAL A 299 0.65 -15.67 28.51
C VAL A 299 0.69 -17.20 28.62
N ASP A 300 0.99 -17.74 29.78
CA ASP A 300 0.88 -19.17 30.02
C ASP A 300 -0.59 -19.60 30.24
N SER A 301 -0.83 -20.92 30.37
CA SER A 301 -2.18 -21.47 30.58
C SER A 301 -2.86 -21.06 31.90
N SER A 302 -2.12 -20.44 32.83
CA SER A 302 -2.66 -19.84 34.06
C SER A 302 -3.10 -18.40 33.87
N GLY A 303 -2.70 -17.73 32.79
CA GLY A 303 -3.00 -16.33 32.50
C GLY A 303 -1.88 -15.37 32.92
N ARG A 304 -0.73 -15.90 33.32
CA ARG A 304 0.44 -15.10 33.69
C ARG A 304 1.22 -14.66 32.45
N THR A 305 1.56 -13.38 32.37
CA THR A 305 2.40 -12.83 31.31
C THR A 305 3.80 -13.42 31.32
N MET A 306 4.20 -13.96 30.17
CA MET A 306 5.54 -14.50 29.92
C MET A 306 6.38 -13.51 29.11
N LEU A 307 5.77 -12.83 28.13
CA LEU A 307 6.41 -11.82 27.28
C LEU A 307 5.43 -10.69 26.96
N ASP A 308 5.94 -9.46 26.88
CA ASP A 308 5.22 -8.26 26.38
C ASP A 308 6.19 -7.46 25.50
N ILE A 309 6.03 -7.60 24.18
CA ILE A 309 6.97 -7.09 23.17
C ILE A 309 6.30 -5.94 22.41
N ASN A 310 6.98 -4.81 22.30
CA ASN A 310 6.56 -3.73 21.40
C ASN A 310 6.87 -4.10 19.95
N LEU A 311 5.89 -3.97 19.07
CA LEU A 311 6.07 -4.23 17.65
C LEU A 311 6.72 -3.02 16.98
N PRO A 312 7.83 -3.19 16.25
CA PRO A 312 8.45 -2.09 15.53
C PRO A 312 7.67 -1.78 14.23
N MET A 313 6.86 -2.72 13.72
CA MET A 313 6.07 -2.61 12.50
C MET A 313 4.56 -2.72 12.72
N ASN A 314 3.78 -2.42 11.68
CA ASN A 314 2.38 -2.85 11.58
C ASN A 314 2.30 -4.28 11.01
N ALA A 315 1.96 -5.26 11.85
CA ALA A 315 2.19 -6.67 11.55
C ALA A 315 1.05 -7.40 10.80
N GLY A 316 0.23 -6.71 10.00
CA GLY A 316 -0.83 -7.35 9.20
C GLY A 316 -2.00 -7.95 9.99
N ARG A 317 -1.88 -8.01 11.33
CA ARG A 317 -2.74 -8.73 12.27
C ARG A 317 -2.71 -10.25 12.09
N SER A 318 -1.58 -10.83 11.68
CA SER A 318 -1.41 -12.28 11.55
C SER A 318 -0.29 -12.80 12.45
N ILE A 319 -0.48 -13.99 13.03
CA ILE A 319 0.55 -14.73 13.75
C ILE A 319 0.43 -16.19 13.35
N ALA A 320 1.57 -16.83 13.11
CA ALA A 320 1.70 -18.27 13.11
C ALA A 320 3.10 -18.63 13.64
N PHE A 321 3.33 -19.91 13.93
CA PHE A 321 4.63 -20.43 14.34
C PHE A 321 5.17 -21.39 13.29
N ASP A 322 6.46 -21.29 13.01
CA ASP A 322 7.17 -22.31 12.22
C ASP A 322 7.36 -23.62 13.02
N GLN A 323 7.95 -24.63 12.41
CA GLN A 323 8.19 -25.92 13.06
C GLN A 323 9.20 -25.87 14.23
N HIS A 324 9.95 -24.78 14.35
CA HIS A 324 10.95 -24.54 15.39
C HIS A 324 10.41 -23.63 16.52
N GLY A 325 9.17 -23.15 16.40
CA GLY A 325 8.55 -22.27 17.37
C GLY A 325 8.94 -20.79 17.22
N SER A 326 9.47 -20.39 16.06
CA SER A 326 9.68 -18.97 15.70
C SER A 326 8.37 -18.36 15.22
N LEU A 327 8.15 -17.08 15.54
CA LEU A 327 7.00 -16.32 15.03
C LEU A 327 7.20 -16.03 13.55
N VAL A 328 6.16 -16.26 12.76
CA VAL A 328 6.08 -15.93 11.33
C VAL A 328 4.81 -15.14 11.07
N MET A 329 4.97 -13.84 10.81
CA MET A 329 3.86 -12.90 10.59
C MET A 329 3.84 -12.43 9.14
N TRP A 330 2.68 -12.46 8.51
CA TRP A 330 2.49 -11.97 7.15
C TRP A 330 1.75 -10.62 7.14
N ASP A 331 2.29 -9.63 6.43
CA ASP A 331 1.67 -8.30 6.34
C ASP A 331 0.37 -8.28 5.51
N GLY A 332 0.01 -9.42 4.91
CA GLY A 332 -1.10 -9.56 3.98
C GLY A 332 -0.73 -9.14 2.56
N ASN A 333 0.54 -8.88 2.27
CA ASN A 333 1.03 -8.46 0.97
C ASN A 333 2.39 -9.13 0.71
N THR A 334 3.48 -8.35 0.64
CA THR A 334 4.76 -8.87 0.16
C THR A 334 5.70 -9.32 1.27
N ARG A 335 5.40 -9.05 2.55
CA ARG A 335 6.39 -9.17 3.62
C ARG A 335 6.05 -10.23 4.66
N ILE A 336 7.08 -10.99 5.00
CA ILE A 336 7.10 -11.85 6.18
C ILE A 336 7.97 -11.16 7.23
N PHE A 337 7.50 -11.09 8.46
CA PHE A 337 8.25 -10.69 9.64
C PHE A 337 8.48 -11.90 10.53
N MET A 338 9.68 -12.01 11.08
CA MET A 338 10.09 -13.14 11.90
C MET A 338 10.70 -12.65 13.20
N LEU A 339 10.45 -13.41 14.27
CA LEU A 339 11.10 -13.26 15.56
C LEU A 339 11.24 -14.64 16.17
N ASP A 340 12.43 -15.00 16.64
CA ASP A 340 12.60 -16.17 17.49
C ASP A 340 12.37 -15.74 18.96
N PRO A 341 11.31 -16.20 19.64
CA PRO A 341 11.06 -15.87 21.04
C PRO A 341 12.12 -16.41 22.01
N ALA A 342 12.94 -17.39 21.58
CA ALA A 342 14.03 -17.92 22.39
C ALA A 342 15.32 -17.09 22.26
N ASP A 343 15.43 -16.21 21.27
CA ASP A 343 16.59 -15.34 21.09
C ASP A 343 16.58 -14.21 22.12
N SER A 344 17.57 -14.21 23.01
CA SER A 344 17.80 -13.16 24.01
C SER A 344 17.96 -11.76 23.42
N ALA A 345 18.40 -11.63 22.16
CA ALA A 345 18.53 -10.36 21.47
C ALA A 345 17.20 -9.87 20.87
N SER A 346 16.18 -10.74 20.77
CA SER A 346 14.83 -10.42 20.26
C SER A 346 14.85 -9.66 18.92
N VAL A 347 15.68 -10.13 17.99
CA VAL A 347 15.92 -9.46 16.72
C VAL A 347 14.78 -9.73 15.73
N TRP A 348 14.07 -8.67 15.35
CA TRP A 348 13.11 -8.75 14.25
C TRP A 348 13.80 -8.83 12.90
N ARG A 349 13.36 -9.78 12.07
CA ARG A 349 13.81 -9.93 10.68
C ARG A 349 12.64 -9.81 9.71
N THR A 350 12.94 -9.48 8.45
CA THR A 350 11.95 -9.44 7.39
C THR A 350 12.47 -10.01 6.08
N ILE A 351 11.60 -10.73 5.36
CA ILE A 351 11.80 -11.10 3.95
C ILE A 351 10.76 -10.35 3.13
N ASN A 352 11.22 -9.66 2.10
CA ASN A 352 10.36 -8.91 1.19
C ASN A 352 10.27 -9.59 -0.17
N TRP A 353 9.08 -10.07 -0.50
CA TRP A 353 8.75 -10.80 -1.71
C TRP A 353 8.10 -9.91 -2.78
N VAL A 354 8.39 -8.60 -2.80
CA VAL A 354 7.72 -7.64 -3.71
C VAL A 354 7.75 -8.02 -5.18
N LYS A 355 8.76 -8.79 -5.62
CA LYS A 355 8.86 -9.29 -6.99
C LYS A 355 8.19 -10.66 -7.17
N ASN A 356 8.26 -11.54 -6.16
CA ASN A 356 8.05 -12.99 -6.31
C ASN A 356 7.03 -13.54 -5.31
N GLY A 357 6.10 -12.70 -4.84
CA GLY A 357 5.13 -13.04 -3.82
C GLY A 357 3.79 -12.34 -3.99
N PRO A 358 2.93 -12.39 -2.95
CA PRO A 358 1.60 -11.81 -3.01
C PRO A 358 1.67 -10.29 -3.22
N TYR A 359 0.78 -9.76 -4.05
CA TYR A 359 0.69 -8.32 -4.31
C TYR A 359 -0.75 -7.82 -4.15
N GLY A 360 -0.91 -6.53 -3.81
CA GLY A 360 -2.22 -5.86 -3.79
C GLY A 360 -3.19 -6.35 -2.72
N GLY A 361 -2.72 -7.10 -1.72
CA GLY A 361 -3.54 -7.54 -0.59
C GLY A 361 -3.85 -6.42 0.42
N ALA A 362 -4.92 -6.61 1.20
CA ALA A 362 -5.36 -5.66 2.22
C ALA A 362 -4.43 -5.68 3.45
N LYS A 363 -3.44 -4.77 3.47
CA LYS A 363 -2.50 -4.62 4.58
C LYS A 363 -3.26 -4.39 5.90
N GLY A 364 -3.02 -5.24 6.89
CA GLY A 364 -3.56 -5.08 8.23
C GLY A 364 -4.88 -5.81 8.51
N ALA A 365 -5.49 -6.51 7.56
CA ALA A 365 -6.75 -7.21 7.77
C ALA A 365 -6.63 -8.72 7.58
N VAL A 366 -5.52 -9.34 7.98
CA VAL A 366 -5.30 -10.79 7.77
C VAL A 366 -6.01 -11.63 8.84
N TYR A 367 -5.76 -11.40 10.14
CA TYR A 367 -6.34 -12.19 11.24
C TYR A 367 -6.09 -13.71 11.07
N GLY A 368 -7.06 -14.57 11.42
CA GLY A 368 -7.04 -16.02 11.22
C GLY A 368 -6.98 -16.50 9.76
N LYS A 369 -6.76 -15.60 8.79
CA LYS A 369 -6.51 -15.96 7.37
C LYS A 369 -5.03 -16.29 7.10
N TRP A 370 -4.23 -16.56 8.12
CA TRP A 370 -2.83 -16.98 8.04
C TRP A 370 -2.61 -18.15 9.00
N ILE A 371 -2.35 -19.33 8.47
CA ILE A 371 -2.24 -20.57 9.26
C ILE A 371 -1.01 -21.37 8.88
N HIS A 372 -0.43 -22.05 9.86
CA HIS A 372 0.65 -23.02 9.64
C HIS A 372 0.04 -24.38 9.25
N LEU A 373 0.59 -24.97 8.19
CA LEU A 373 0.18 -26.27 7.63
C LEU A 373 1.07 -27.44 8.08
N GLY A 374 2.16 -27.15 8.81
CA GLY A 374 3.23 -28.12 9.09
C GLY A 374 4.37 -28.08 8.07
N ASN A 375 5.52 -28.65 8.43
CA ASN A 375 6.73 -28.71 7.61
C ASN A 375 7.17 -27.35 7.05
N ASN A 376 7.02 -26.26 7.83
CA ASN A 376 7.32 -24.89 7.42
C ASN A 376 6.48 -24.34 6.25
N TYR A 377 5.32 -24.95 5.97
CA TYR A 377 4.35 -24.41 5.01
C TYR A 377 3.24 -23.62 5.71
N PHE A 378 2.79 -22.55 5.08
CA PHE A 378 1.71 -21.69 5.57
C PHE A 378 0.70 -21.46 4.46
N ALA A 379 -0.57 -21.25 4.81
CA ALA A 379 -1.61 -20.80 3.91
C ALA A 379 -2.13 -19.42 4.32
N GLY A 380 -2.27 -18.52 3.35
CA GLY A 380 -2.63 -17.13 3.54
C GLY A 380 -3.60 -16.59 2.52
N ILE A 381 -4.57 -15.76 2.94
CA ILE A 381 -5.37 -14.95 2.02
C ILE A 381 -5.67 -13.55 2.58
N SER A 382 -5.51 -12.54 1.74
CA SER A 382 -5.68 -11.11 2.11
C SER A 382 -6.40 -10.30 1.02
N SER A 383 -6.80 -10.94 -0.08
CA SER A 383 -7.42 -10.29 -1.24
C SER A 383 -8.51 -11.17 -1.83
N TYR A 384 -9.51 -10.52 -2.43
CA TYR A 384 -10.52 -11.21 -3.24
C TYR A 384 -10.07 -11.46 -4.69
N SER A 385 -9.02 -10.78 -5.16
CA SER A 385 -8.58 -10.81 -6.57
C SER A 385 -7.53 -11.88 -6.86
N HIS A 386 -7.13 -12.65 -5.85
CA HIS A 386 -6.10 -13.66 -5.91
C HIS A 386 -6.62 -14.96 -5.30
N GLY A 387 -5.90 -16.04 -5.59
CA GLY A 387 -6.08 -17.32 -4.92
C GLY A 387 -5.60 -17.32 -3.46
N ILE A 388 -5.64 -18.49 -2.83
CA ILE A 388 -4.96 -18.68 -1.54
C ILE A 388 -3.47 -18.84 -1.78
N TRP A 389 -2.66 -18.13 -1.02
CA TRP A 389 -1.21 -18.18 -1.10
C TRP A 389 -0.66 -19.28 -0.20
N ILE A 390 0.13 -20.19 -0.78
CA ILE A 390 0.94 -21.15 -0.04
C ILE A 390 2.35 -20.59 0.05
N TYR A 391 2.86 -20.49 1.27
CA TYR A 391 4.21 -20.00 1.55
C TYR A 391 5.06 -21.12 2.12
N LYS A 392 6.24 -21.34 1.54
CA LYS A 392 7.29 -22.14 2.17
C LYS A 392 8.24 -21.19 2.90
N HIS A 393 8.31 -21.34 4.21
CA HIS A 393 9.23 -20.59 5.05
C HIS A 393 10.64 -21.20 5.00
N PRO A 394 11.70 -20.38 4.90
CA PRO A 394 13.07 -20.88 4.99
C PRO A 394 13.37 -21.57 6.30
N ASP A 395 14.11 -22.68 6.24
CA ASP A 395 14.57 -23.39 7.44
C ASP A 395 15.66 -22.62 8.20
N ASN A 396 16.38 -21.72 7.52
CA ASN A 396 17.41 -20.90 8.15
C ASN A 396 16.76 -19.77 8.98
N PRO A 397 16.86 -19.77 10.32
CA PRO A 397 16.24 -18.76 11.19
C PRO A 397 16.84 -17.35 11.02
N LYS A 398 18.02 -17.25 10.39
CA LYS A 398 18.67 -15.96 10.08
C LYS A 398 18.30 -15.41 8.71
N SER A 399 17.39 -16.07 7.98
CA SER A 399 16.88 -15.61 6.70
C SER A 399 16.30 -14.19 6.80
N GLY A 400 16.44 -13.43 5.72
CA GLY A 400 15.94 -12.06 5.65
C GLY A 400 16.85 -11.01 6.30
N ARG A 401 16.39 -9.76 6.22
CA ARG A 401 17.11 -8.57 6.70
C ARG A 401 16.69 -8.25 8.12
N GLN A 402 17.65 -7.91 8.97
CA GLN A 402 17.39 -7.45 10.33
C GLN A 402 16.78 -6.03 10.30
N LEU A 403 15.73 -5.83 11.10
CA LEU A 403 15.18 -4.51 11.37
C LEU A 403 16.06 -3.80 12.41
N SER A 404 16.20 -2.49 12.27
CA SER A 404 16.86 -1.67 13.29
C SER A 404 16.00 -1.63 14.56
N ASP A 405 16.64 -1.82 15.71
CA ASP A 405 16.07 -1.62 17.04
C ASP A 405 16.13 -0.13 17.48
N ILE A 406 16.84 0.71 16.71
CA ILE A 406 16.94 2.14 16.96
C ILE A 406 15.63 2.84 16.57
N ASN A 407 15.11 3.67 17.47
CA ASN A 407 13.96 4.53 17.18
C ASN A 407 14.42 5.90 16.66
N ILE A 408 14.65 5.99 15.34
CA ILE A 408 15.08 7.26 14.71
C ILE A 408 14.00 8.34 14.76
N GLN A 409 12.71 7.98 14.85
CA GLN A 409 11.64 8.97 15.07
C GLN A 409 11.85 9.68 16.41
N LYS A 410 12.19 8.95 17.47
CA LYS A 410 12.49 9.53 18.78
C LYS A 410 13.70 10.47 18.73
N MET A 411 14.73 10.15 17.94
CA MET A 411 15.89 11.04 17.74
C MET A 411 15.48 12.37 17.09
N VAL A 412 14.63 12.31 16.06
CA VAL A 412 14.07 13.51 15.41
C VAL A 412 13.16 14.30 16.37
N ASP A 413 12.32 13.62 17.14
CA ASP A 413 11.42 14.24 18.10
C ASP A 413 12.19 14.97 19.23
N GLN A 414 13.34 14.44 19.65
CA GLN A 414 14.18 14.98 20.72
C GLN A 414 15.21 16.01 20.25
N ALA A 415 15.46 16.09 18.94
CA ALA A 415 16.37 17.08 18.37
C ALA A 415 15.93 18.51 18.69
N GLU A 416 16.90 19.37 19.00
CA GLU A 416 16.70 20.80 19.13
C GLU A 416 16.39 21.44 17.77
N ASP A 417 15.56 22.48 17.76
CA ASP A 417 15.23 23.20 16.53
C ASP A 417 16.49 23.79 15.89
N ASN A 418 16.56 23.72 14.55
CA ASN A 418 17.67 24.13 13.70
C ASN A 418 18.96 23.31 13.86
N SER A 419 18.95 22.23 14.65
CA SER A 419 20.10 21.35 14.78
C SER A 419 20.32 20.47 13.54
N ALA A 420 21.51 19.86 13.47
CA ALA A 420 21.87 18.90 12.44
C ALA A 420 22.05 17.50 13.04
N LEU A 421 21.43 16.49 12.43
CA LEU A 421 21.53 15.10 12.85
C LEU A 421 21.88 14.21 11.66
N LYS A 422 22.84 13.31 11.88
CA LYS A 422 23.02 12.13 11.05
C LYS A 422 22.27 10.98 11.70
N LEU A 423 21.26 10.46 11.01
CA LEU A 423 20.52 9.30 11.51
C LEU A 423 21.32 8.02 11.20
N PRO A 424 21.32 7.04 12.11
CA PRO A 424 22.06 5.81 11.92
C PRO A 424 21.48 5.02 10.75
N ALA A 425 22.37 4.46 9.91
CA ALA A 425 22.00 3.54 8.85
C ALA A 425 21.23 2.34 9.41
N GLY A 426 20.25 1.86 8.66
CA GLY A 426 19.41 0.75 9.10
C GLY A 426 18.12 0.61 8.31
N LEU A 427 17.46 -0.53 8.50
CA LEU A 427 16.16 -0.83 7.92
C LEU A 427 15.05 -0.55 8.94
N TYR A 428 14.22 0.44 8.67
CA TYR A 428 13.21 0.93 9.61
C TYR A 428 11.80 0.57 9.13
N PRO A 429 11.00 -0.14 9.94
CA PRO A 429 9.66 -0.64 9.57
C PRO A 429 8.54 0.41 9.43
N TYR A 430 8.88 1.70 9.41
CA TYR A 430 7.96 2.83 9.41
C TYR A 430 8.47 3.94 8.49
N GLY A 431 7.62 4.94 8.21
CA GLY A 431 8.05 6.20 7.60
C GLY A 431 8.42 7.24 8.65
N LEU A 432 9.18 8.27 8.26
CA LEU A 432 9.69 9.29 9.18
C LEU A 432 8.87 10.58 9.09
N ARG A 433 8.43 11.10 10.24
CA ARG A 433 7.80 12.41 10.39
C ARG A 433 8.85 13.44 10.79
N ILE A 434 8.83 14.59 10.13
CA ILE A 434 9.69 15.74 10.43
C ILE A 434 8.77 16.95 10.52
N ASP A 435 8.64 17.55 11.70
CA ASP A 435 7.68 18.64 11.94
C ASP A 435 8.29 19.86 12.65
N LYS A 436 9.62 19.95 12.59
CA LYS A 436 10.43 21.03 13.16
C LYS A 436 11.63 21.32 12.22
N PRO A 437 12.23 22.52 12.26
CA PRO A 437 13.34 22.86 11.38
C PRO A 437 14.58 22.05 11.76
N LEU A 438 15.07 21.21 10.85
CA LEU A 438 16.25 20.36 11.06
C LEU A 438 17.07 20.23 9.79
N THR A 439 18.36 19.98 9.98
CA THR A 439 19.20 19.36 8.96
C THR A 439 19.33 17.86 9.25
N LEU A 440 18.84 16.99 8.35
CA LEU A 440 18.93 15.55 8.49
C LEU A 440 19.79 14.94 7.39
N ASP A 441 20.83 14.20 7.78
CA ASP A 441 21.58 13.30 6.92
C ASP A 441 21.02 11.87 7.11
N LEU A 442 20.51 11.30 6.02
CA LEU A 442 19.81 10.02 5.98
C LEU A 442 20.61 8.93 5.24
N GLU A 443 21.92 9.10 5.12
CA GLU A 443 22.79 8.10 4.48
C GLU A 443 22.61 6.71 5.10
N GLY A 444 22.22 5.73 4.27
CA GLY A 444 21.99 4.35 4.70
C GLY A 444 20.68 4.10 5.46
N VAL A 445 19.79 5.09 5.56
CA VAL A 445 18.45 4.93 6.16
C VAL A 445 17.47 4.40 5.11
N GLU A 446 16.92 3.22 5.34
CA GLU A 446 15.88 2.61 4.51
C GLU A 446 14.54 2.57 5.24
N LEU A 447 13.51 3.20 4.68
CA LEU A 447 12.17 3.28 5.28
C LEU A 447 11.18 2.32 4.59
N MET A 448 10.54 1.46 5.37
CA MET A 448 9.67 0.39 4.85
C MET A 448 8.20 0.79 4.69
N ASP A 449 7.75 1.87 5.34
CA ASP A 449 6.36 2.33 5.29
C ASP A 449 6.26 3.86 5.17
N VAL A 450 5.04 4.39 5.07
CA VAL A 450 4.77 5.82 5.02
C VAL A 450 4.39 6.39 6.39
N SER A 451 4.83 7.61 6.66
CA SER A 451 4.38 8.39 7.81
C SER A 451 3.06 9.09 7.51
N GLY A 452 2.11 9.02 8.45
CA GLY A 452 0.81 9.71 8.39
C GLY A 452 -0.08 9.30 7.21
N GLY A 453 0.19 8.16 6.57
CA GLY A 453 -0.49 7.75 5.33
C GLY A 453 -0.19 8.67 4.14
N LYS A 454 0.96 9.36 4.13
CA LYS A 454 1.31 10.35 3.11
C LYS A 454 2.57 10.04 2.30
N GLY A 455 3.71 9.80 2.95
CA GLY A 455 4.96 9.51 2.24
C GLY A 455 6.02 8.87 3.12
N LEU A 456 7.09 8.34 2.51
CA LEU A 456 8.20 7.72 3.25
C LEU A 456 8.80 8.74 4.21
N LEU A 457 9.11 9.94 3.70
CA LEU A 457 9.31 11.14 4.49
C LEU A 457 8.04 11.99 4.47
N ASN A 458 7.60 12.44 5.64
CA ASN A 458 6.47 13.35 5.81
C ASN A 458 6.93 14.60 6.57
N ILE A 459 7.22 15.65 5.82
CA ILE A 459 7.71 16.93 6.31
C ILE A 459 6.51 17.85 6.53
N THR A 460 6.41 18.43 7.72
CA THR A 460 5.42 19.45 8.07
C THR A 460 6.15 20.72 8.51
N SER A 461 5.97 21.82 7.79
CA SER A 461 6.61 23.11 8.11
C SER A 461 5.59 24.23 7.90
N THR A 462 5.43 25.12 8.88
CA THR A 462 4.35 26.12 8.91
C THR A 462 4.78 27.55 9.17
N ASP A 463 6.07 27.77 9.43
CA ASP A 463 6.65 29.05 9.87
C ASP A 463 7.72 29.60 8.93
N GLY A 464 8.03 28.88 7.84
CA GLY A 464 9.10 29.24 6.90
C GLY A 464 10.51 28.87 7.35
N SER A 465 10.67 28.24 8.52
CA SER A 465 11.95 27.75 8.98
C SER A 465 12.45 26.60 8.09
N LEU A 466 13.76 26.58 7.84
CA LEU A 466 14.37 25.64 6.89
C LEU A 466 14.39 24.21 7.43
N VAL A 467 13.87 23.28 6.65
CA VAL A 467 14.13 21.83 6.78
C VAL A 467 15.02 21.39 5.64
N ARG A 468 16.20 20.85 5.96
CA ARG A 468 17.18 20.36 4.97
C ARG A 468 17.37 18.85 5.10
N ILE A 469 17.19 18.13 3.99
CA ILE A 469 17.35 16.68 3.92
C ILE A 469 18.51 16.35 2.98
N ARG A 470 19.40 15.46 3.44
CA ARG A 470 20.59 15.00 2.72
C ARG A 470 20.62 13.49 2.58
N ASN A 471 21.18 13.00 1.48
CA ASN A 471 21.60 11.61 1.27
C ASN A 471 20.49 10.57 1.49
N PHE A 472 19.24 10.90 1.13
CA PHE A 472 18.11 10.00 1.33
C PHE A 472 17.80 9.18 0.08
N GLU A 473 17.66 7.88 0.24
CA GLU A 473 17.12 6.98 -0.77
C GLU A 473 15.74 6.43 -0.37
N GLY A 474 14.72 6.74 -1.17
CA GLY A 474 13.36 6.21 -1.03
C GLY A 474 12.99 5.31 -2.20
N ASN A 475 12.76 4.01 -1.95
CA ASN A 475 12.40 3.05 -2.99
C ASN A 475 11.13 2.27 -2.60
N ALA A 476 10.11 2.26 -3.47
CA ALA A 476 8.85 1.55 -3.21
C ALA A 476 8.94 0.02 -3.28
N GLU A 477 10.05 -0.55 -3.77
CA GLU A 477 10.33 -1.99 -3.67
C GLU A 477 10.73 -2.38 -2.26
N ALA A 478 11.66 -1.63 -1.66
CA ALA A 478 12.03 -1.80 -0.25
C ALA A 478 10.93 -1.28 0.69
N GLY A 479 10.21 -0.23 0.28
CA GLY A 479 9.28 0.57 1.05
C GLY A 479 7.80 0.44 0.71
N ALA A 480 7.01 1.42 1.14
CA ALA A 480 5.60 1.56 0.76
C ALA A 480 5.45 2.61 -0.35
N ALA A 481 4.36 3.38 -0.35
CA ALA A 481 4.08 4.42 -1.34
C ALA A 481 3.90 3.96 -2.80
N GLN A 482 3.44 2.72 -3.02
CA GLN A 482 3.26 2.15 -4.37
C GLN A 482 2.02 2.68 -5.11
N THR A 483 0.98 3.14 -4.40
CA THR A 483 -0.33 3.46 -5.00
C THR A 483 -0.91 4.79 -4.51
N GLY A 484 -1.94 5.28 -5.22
CA GLY A 484 -2.70 6.46 -4.83
C GLY A 484 -1.88 7.76 -4.83
N ASN A 485 -2.07 8.56 -3.78
CA ASN A 485 -1.38 9.84 -3.57
C ASN A 485 -0.21 9.74 -2.60
N LEU A 486 0.25 8.52 -2.32
CA LEU A 486 1.44 8.32 -1.51
C LEU A 486 2.68 8.80 -2.28
N ALA A 487 3.64 9.40 -1.57
CA ALA A 487 4.84 9.96 -2.16
C ALA A 487 6.12 9.39 -1.54
N GLY A 488 7.25 9.51 -2.24
CA GLY A 488 8.56 9.34 -1.62
C GLY A 488 8.76 10.40 -0.53
N ILE A 489 8.53 11.66 -0.89
CA ILE A 489 8.58 12.79 0.04
C ILE A 489 7.27 13.58 -0.04
N ARG A 490 6.59 13.69 1.10
CA ARG A 490 5.44 14.57 1.28
C ARG A 490 5.88 15.82 2.05
N ILE A 491 5.53 16.99 1.54
CA ILE A 491 5.69 18.27 2.24
C ILE A 491 4.30 18.88 2.45
N THR A 492 3.96 19.19 3.70
CA THR A 492 2.70 19.85 4.06
C THR A 492 2.91 21.04 4.98
N GLY A 493 1.97 21.98 4.95
CA GLY A 493 2.01 23.20 5.77
C GLY A 493 1.91 24.47 4.93
N VAL A 494 2.11 25.61 5.58
CA VAL A 494 1.92 26.96 5.01
C VAL A 494 3.27 27.63 4.96
N ASN A 495 3.61 28.28 3.84
CA ASN A 495 4.88 28.99 3.66
C ASN A 495 6.10 28.15 4.06
N PHE A 496 6.10 26.85 3.77
CA PHE A 496 7.20 25.95 4.15
C PHE A 496 8.52 26.35 3.46
N ASN A 497 9.66 25.97 4.03
CA ASN A 497 10.96 26.12 3.37
C ASN A 497 11.74 24.79 3.45
N VAL A 498 11.87 24.10 2.32
CA VAL A 498 12.50 22.77 2.26
C VAL A 498 13.63 22.72 1.24
N SER A 499 14.74 22.14 1.66
CA SER A 499 15.89 21.84 0.79
C SER A 499 16.16 20.34 0.76
N LEU A 500 16.29 19.80 -0.45
CA LEU A 500 16.53 18.40 -0.77
C LEU A 500 17.86 18.27 -1.52
N GLU A 501 18.86 17.67 -0.89
CA GLU A 501 20.22 17.54 -1.43
C GLU A 501 20.60 16.06 -1.52
N ASN A 502 21.10 15.61 -2.69
CA ASN A 502 21.49 14.22 -2.92
C ASN A 502 20.38 13.21 -2.56
N ILE A 503 19.20 13.40 -3.17
CA ILE A 503 18.02 12.55 -2.94
C ILE A 503 17.84 11.60 -4.11
N THR A 504 17.56 10.34 -3.81
CA THR A 504 17.14 9.35 -4.80
C THR A 504 15.74 8.83 -4.48
N ILE A 505 14.75 8.99 -5.37
CA ILE A 505 13.42 8.38 -5.22
C ILE A 505 13.08 7.49 -6.41
N ARG A 506 12.68 6.24 -6.14
CA ARG A 506 12.41 5.23 -7.17
C ARG A 506 11.07 4.54 -6.97
N LYS A 507 10.34 4.34 -8.07
CA LYS A 507 9.15 3.44 -8.15
C LYS A 507 7.96 3.81 -7.25
N THR A 508 7.99 4.95 -6.56
CA THR A 508 6.87 5.44 -5.75
C THR A 508 5.73 5.92 -6.65
N ALA A 509 4.51 6.03 -6.11
CA ALA A 509 3.34 6.53 -6.82
C ALA A 509 3.47 7.99 -7.25
N ILE A 510 4.20 8.78 -6.45
CA ILE A 510 4.59 10.19 -6.65
C ILE A 510 6.00 10.35 -6.07
N GLY A 511 6.88 11.11 -6.73
CA GLY A 511 8.25 11.33 -6.22
C GLY A 511 8.22 12.30 -5.03
N VAL A 512 7.96 13.57 -5.31
CA VAL A 512 7.75 14.64 -4.31
C VAL A 512 6.37 15.27 -4.50
N MET A 513 5.65 15.51 -3.41
CA MET A 513 4.40 16.28 -3.43
C MET A 513 4.36 17.34 -2.33
N THR A 514 4.16 18.59 -2.72
CA THR A 514 4.04 19.73 -1.80
C THR A 514 2.59 20.14 -1.52
N ASP A 515 2.41 21.02 -0.52
CA ASP A 515 1.15 21.68 -0.21
C ASP A 515 0.78 22.75 -1.27
N ASN A 516 -0.37 23.41 -1.08
CA ASN A 516 -0.88 24.46 -1.98
C ASN A 516 -1.11 25.77 -1.21
N ARG A 517 -0.26 26.08 -0.22
CA ARG A 517 -0.42 27.22 0.70
C ARG A 517 0.88 28.02 0.87
N GLY A 518 1.60 28.25 -0.22
CA GLY A 518 2.88 28.98 -0.20
C GLY A 518 4.08 28.12 0.20
N GLY A 519 5.28 28.68 0.06
CA GLY A 519 6.55 28.05 0.45
C GLY A 519 7.57 27.92 -0.69
N SER A 520 8.77 27.43 -0.35
CA SER A 520 9.88 27.21 -1.27
C SER A 520 10.39 25.77 -1.19
N LEU A 521 10.66 25.18 -2.36
CA LEU A 521 11.31 23.87 -2.49
C LEU A 521 12.57 24.01 -3.35
N SER A 522 13.73 23.65 -2.79
CA SER A 522 14.97 23.48 -3.54
C SER A 522 15.35 22.00 -3.64
N ILE A 523 15.76 21.57 -4.83
CA ILE A 523 16.20 20.22 -5.15
C ILE A 523 17.56 20.30 -5.84
N GLN A 524 18.55 19.65 -5.27
CA GLN A 524 19.93 19.69 -5.74
C GLN A 524 20.53 18.28 -5.78
N ASP A 525 21.34 18.00 -6.80
CA ASP A 525 22.15 16.77 -6.93
C ASP A 525 21.31 15.48 -6.82
N SER A 526 20.07 15.49 -7.31
CA SER A 526 19.07 14.46 -7.00
C SER A 526 18.57 13.68 -8.23
N VAL A 527 18.12 12.44 -8.01
CA VAL A 527 17.60 11.54 -9.05
C VAL A 527 16.21 11.02 -8.68
N PHE A 528 15.27 11.12 -9.61
CA PHE A 528 13.92 10.60 -9.42
C PHE A 528 13.53 9.78 -10.65
N GLU A 529 13.15 8.52 -10.45
CA GLU A 529 12.95 7.58 -11.55
C GLU A 529 11.78 6.61 -11.37
N ASP A 530 11.21 6.22 -12.51
CA ASP A 530 10.15 5.21 -12.62
C ASP A 530 8.94 5.51 -11.74
N ILE A 531 8.63 6.79 -11.59
CA ILE A 531 7.55 7.25 -10.71
C ILE A 531 6.21 6.86 -11.33
N GLY A 532 5.37 6.24 -10.51
CA GLY A 532 4.11 5.64 -10.90
C GLY A 532 4.18 4.14 -11.15
N TYR A 533 5.32 3.47 -11.00
CA TYR A 533 5.55 2.08 -11.42
C TYR A 533 4.42 1.08 -11.12
N TYR A 534 3.86 1.13 -9.89
CA TYR A 534 2.82 0.20 -9.45
C TYR A 534 1.39 0.75 -9.59
N LYS A 535 1.21 1.95 -10.16
CA LYS A 535 -0.13 2.53 -10.36
C LYS A 535 -0.88 1.77 -11.43
N ARG A 536 -2.16 1.49 -11.16
CA ARG A 536 -3.09 0.95 -12.17
C ARG A 536 -3.99 2.02 -12.77
N LYS A 537 -4.21 3.10 -12.02
CA LYS A 537 -5.08 4.24 -12.36
C LYS A 537 -4.55 5.50 -11.70
N GLY A 538 -4.87 6.65 -12.30
CA GLY A 538 -4.48 7.96 -11.82
C GLY A 538 -3.10 8.40 -12.31
N LEU A 539 -2.89 9.71 -12.35
CA LEU A 539 -1.67 10.32 -12.87
C LEU A 539 -0.51 10.15 -11.89
N SER A 540 0.70 9.94 -12.42
CA SER A 540 1.93 10.07 -11.65
C SER A 540 2.53 11.47 -11.85
N HIS A 541 3.35 11.92 -10.91
CA HIS A 541 4.14 13.11 -11.08
C HIS A 541 5.49 12.84 -10.43
N ILE A 542 6.59 13.06 -11.13
CA ILE A 542 7.91 12.91 -10.51
C ILE A 542 8.04 13.98 -9.43
N ILE A 543 7.82 15.24 -9.82
CA ILE A 543 7.67 16.37 -8.90
C ILE A 543 6.29 16.99 -9.10
N TYR A 544 5.52 17.06 -8.01
CA TYR A 544 4.28 17.83 -7.91
C TYR A 544 4.50 19.00 -6.95
N ALA A 545 4.74 20.18 -7.52
CA ALA A 545 4.72 21.43 -6.78
C ALA A 545 3.30 22.02 -6.85
N GLY A 546 2.64 22.09 -5.69
CA GLY A 546 1.37 22.80 -5.54
C GLY A 546 1.53 24.32 -5.64
N ALA A 547 0.52 25.07 -5.17
CA ALA A 547 0.57 26.53 -5.16
C ALA A 547 1.58 27.05 -4.11
N ILE A 548 2.82 27.23 -4.55
CA ILE A 548 4.00 27.61 -3.75
C ILE A 548 4.69 28.83 -4.37
N ASP A 549 5.64 29.44 -3.68
CA ASP A 549 6.34 30.64 -4.14
C ASP A 549 7.47 30.31 -5.10
N SER A 550 8.34 29.35 -4.75
CA SER A 550 9.43 28.92 -5.64
C SER A 550 9.68 27.41 -5.67
N LEU A 551 10.07 26.94 -6.84
CA LEU A 551 10.66 25.63 -7.06
C LEU A 551 11.99 25.79 -7.81
N ASP A 552 13.09 25.37 -7.18
CA ASP A 552 14.43 25.42 -7.78
C ASP A 552 15.00 24.01 -7.92
N ILE A 553 15.33 23.60 -9.14
CA ILE A 553 15.91 22.28 -9.47
C ILE A 553 17.28 22.50 -10.12
N THR A 554 18.34 22.00 -9.49
CA THR A 554 19.72 22.15 -9.96
C THR A 554 20.45 20.82 -9.98
N ASN A 555 21.27 20.58 -11.02
CA ASN A 555 22.11 19.39 -11.16
C ASN A 555 21.35 18.07 -10.87
N SER A 556 20.12 17.95 -11.35
CA SER A 556 19.23 16.86 -10.97
C SER A 556 18.62 16.18 -12.21
N ARG A 557 18.17 14.94 -12.03
CA ARG A 557 17.55 14.13 -13.09
C ARG A 557 16.16 13.65 -12.69
N LEU A 558 15.16 14.06 -13.46
CA LEU A 558 13.79 13.54 -13.40
C LEU A 558 13.57 12.65 -14.62
N GLN A 559 13.35 11.34 -14.42
CA GLN A 559 13.18 10.42 -15.54
C GLN A 559 11.98 9.48 -15.40
N ARG A 560 11.35 9.18 -16.53
CA ARG A 560 10.28 8.18 -16.67
C ARG A 560 9.10 8.35 -15.69
N ALA A 561 8.29 9.39 -15.92
CA ALA A 561 6.94 9.42 -15.34
C ALA A 561 6.04 8.39 -16.05
N LEU A 562 5.28 7.60 -15.31
CA LEU A 562 4.43 6.54 -15.86
C LEU A 562 2.94 6.91 -15.75
N HIS A 563 2.08 6.18 -16.46
CA HIS A 563 0.61 6.33 -16.38
C HIS A 563 0.10 7.75 -16.68
N LEU A 564 0.53 8.32 -17.81
CA LEU A 564 0.08 9.62 -18.33
C LEU A 564 0.41 10.80 -17.41
N GLY A 565 1.32 10.59 -16.47
CA GLY A 565 1.81 11.61 -15.55
C GLY A 565 2.64 12.71 -16.22
N HIS A 566 3.04 13.71 -15.44
CA HIS A 566 4.05 14.69 -15.87
C HIS A 566 5.39 14.43 -15.18
N LEU A 567 6.50 14.75 -15.85
CA LEU A 567 7.79 14.75 -15.17
C LEU A 567 7.77 15.85 -14.10
N LEU A 568 7.43 17.07 -14.49
CA LEU A 568 7.24 18.17 -13.56
C LEU A 568 5.83 18.76 -13.72
N LYS A 569 5.05 18.76 -12.64
CA LYS A 569 3.84 19.58 -12.52
C LYS A 569 4.09 20.67 -11.48
N SER A 570 4.00 21.92 -11.91
CA SER A 570 4.24 23.09 -11.06
C SER A 570 3.08 24.07 -11.10
N ARG A 571 2.59 24.42 -9.92
CA ARG A 571 1.74 25.60 -9.70
C ARG A 571 2.51 26.69 -8.93
N ALA A 572 3.84 26.61 -8.91
CA ALA A 572 4.68 27.61 -8.27
C ALA A 572 4.64 28.94 -9.03
N LYS A 573 4.75 30.07 -8.32
CA LYS A 573 4.91 31.39 -8.97
C LYS A 573 6.18 31.45 -9.82
N SER A 574 7.26 30.85 -9.33
CA SER A 574 8.52 30.76 -10.05
C SER A 574 9.08 29.34 -10.01
N THR A 575 9.44 28.82 -11.19
CA THR A 575 10.11 27.53 -11.36
C THR A 575 11.44 27.76 -12.08
N THR A 576 12.55 27.30 -11.49
CA THR A 576 13.89 27.37 -12.05
C THR A 576 14.47 25.97 -12.24
N ILE A 577 15.01 25.69 -13.42
CA ILE A 577 15.66 24.43 -13.77
C ILE A 577 17.04 24.73 -14.36
N LYS A 578 18.10 24.26 -13.71
CA LYS A 578 19.49 24.53 -14.10
C LYS A 578 20.32 23.26 -14.15
N ASN A 579 21.16 23.10 -15.17
CA ASN A 579 22.10 21.98 -15.27
C ASN A 579 21.42 20.61 -15.06
N SER A 580 20.16 20.46 -15.48
CA SER A 580 19.32 19.33 -15.08
C SER A 580 18.74 18.60 -16.29
N GLN A 581 18.29 17.37 -16.08
CA GLN A 581 17.74 16.51 -17.13
C GLN A 581 16.32 16.09 -16.77
N LEU A 582 15.35 16.44 -17.63
CA LEU A 582 13.97 15.96 -17.55
C LEU A 582 13.73 15.03 -18.75
N LEU A 583 13.79 13.72 -18.52
CA LEU A 583 13.87 12.70 -19.57
C LEU A 583 12.66 11.76 -19.53
N GLY A 584 11.80 11.87 -20.54
CA GLY A 584 10.69 10.93 -20.75
C GLY A 584 11.16 9.50 -20.99
N LEU A 585 12.32 9.34 -21.65
CA LEU A 585 12.87 8.07 -22.11
C LEU A 585 11.79 7.21 -22.78
N GLN A 586 11.59 5.96 -22.38
CA GLN A 586 10.59 5.04 -22.91
C GLN A 586 9.23 5.11 -22.17
N SER A 587 8.93 6.19 -21.44
CA SER A 587 7.74 6.24 -20.59
C SER A 587 6.51 6.80 -21.31
N ASN A 588 5.34 6.19 -21.08
CA ASN A 588 4.05 6.77 -21.50
C ASN A 588 3.61 7.85 -20.49
N HIS A 589 4.17 9.05 -20.64
CA HIS A 589 3.84 10.27 -19.89
C HIS A 589 3.03 11.23 -20.75
N SER A 590 2.59 12.36 -20.16
CA SER A 590 1.87 13.39 -20.89
C SER A 590 2.73 14.58 -21.29
N ARG A 591 3.41 15.21 -20.33
CA ARG A 591 4.24 16.40 -20.56
C ARG A 591 5.52 16.33 -19.76
N VAL A 592 6.56 16.99 -20.27
CA VAL A 592 7.81 17.17 -19.54
C VAL A 592 7.61 18.22 -18.44
N ILE A 593 6.97 19.35 -18.77
CA ILE A 593 6.64 20.40 -17.81
C ILE A 593 5.18 20.81 -17.94
N ASP A 594 4.47 20.89 -16.82
CA ASP A 594 3.12 21.45 -16.72
C ASP A 594 3.13 22.62 -15.73
N LEU A 595 3.23 23.86 -16.23
CA LEU A 595 3.03 25.10 -15.46
C LEU A 595 1.54 25.38 -15.35
N SER A 596 0.86 24.59 -14.53
CA SER A 596 -0.59 24.41 -14.62
C SER A 596 -1.37 25.70 -14.39
N CYS A 597 -0.83 26.60 -13.55
CA CYS A 597 -1.42 27.90 -13.23
C CYS A 597 -0.67 29.07 -13.88
N GLY A 598 0.23 28.82 -14.84
CA GLY A 598 1.10 29.84 -15.45
C GLY A 598 2.30 30.18 -14.57
N GLY A 599 2.73 31.44 -14.56
CA GLY A 599 3.86 31.94 -13.77
C GLY A 599 5.20 31.90 -14.52
N ARG A 600 6.29 32.06 -13.76
CA ARG A 600 7.64 32.17 -14.32
C ARG A 600 8.34 30.82 -14.46
N LEU A 601 8.92 30.55 -15.62
CA LEU A 601 9.80 29.41 -15.87
C LEU A 601 11.17 29.87 -16.41
N LEU A 602 12.24 29.50 -15.71
CA LEU A 602 13.61 29.65 -16.18
C LEU A 602 14.23 28.26 -16.38
N VAL A 603 14.68 27.96 -17.60
CA VAL A 603 15.44 26.74 -17.91
C VAL A 603 16.78 27.13 -18.51
N SER A 604 17.88 26.61 -17.96
CA SER A 604 19.20 26.85 -18.53
C SER A 604 20.15 25.66 -18.43
N ASN A 605 20.99 25.48 -19.45
CA ASN A 605 21.99 24.41 -19.53
C ASN A 605 21.40 23.02 -19.23
N SER A 606 20.16 22.78 -19.68
CA SER A 606 19.38 21.62 -19.28
C SER A 606 18.90 20.81 -20.48
N VAL A 607 18.46 19.58 -20.23
CA VAL A 607 17.90 18.68 -21.25
C VAL A 607 16.43 18.45 -20.95
N LEU A 608 15.57 18.74 -21.93
CA LEU A 608 14.14 18.44 -21.89
C LEU A 608 13.84 17.44 -23.02
N GLN A 609 13.46 16.22 -22.68
CA GLN A 609 13.20 15.18 -23.67
C GLN A 609 11.83 14.56 -23.45
N SER A 610 10.97 14.61 -24.48
CA SER A 610 9.73 13.86 -24.54
C SER A 610 9.93 12.55 -25.30
N SER A 611 9.28 11.50 -24.80
CA SER A 611 9.38 10.14 -25.32
C SER A 611 8.62 10.00 -26.62
N SER A 612 8.94 8.97 -27.39
CA SER A 612 8.14 8.54 -28.53
C SER A 612 6.71 8.11 -28.15
N LEU A 613 6.53 7.68 -26.90
CA LEU A 613 5.26 7.18 -26.35
C LEU A 613 4.43 8.23 -25.60
N THR A 614 4.79 9.52 -25.67
CA THR A 614 4.06 10.55 -24.93
C THR A 614 2.64 10.74 -25.50
N ASP A 615 1.64 10.88 -24.64
CA ASP A 615 0.25 11.02 -25.07
C ASP A 615 -0.08 12.43 -25.59
N ASN A 616 0.71 13.43 -25.19
CA ASN A 616 0.44 14.83 -25.50
C ASN A 616 1.35 15.38 -26.60
N GLN A 617 0.81 16.35 -27.32
CA GLN A 617 1.53 17.03 -28.40
C GLN A 617 2.54 18.05 -27.88
N ASP A 618 2.20 18.70 -26.76
CA ASP A 618 3.03 19.73 -26.12
C ASP A 618 4.03 19.17 -25.14
N LEU A 619 5.23 19.73 -25.16
CA LEU A 619 6.27 19.46 -24.18
C LEU A 619 6.02 20.24 -22.88
N ILE A 620 5.58 21.50 -23.01
CA ILE A 620 5.32 22.43 -21.90
C ILE A 620 3.87 22.94 -21.96
N SER A 621 3.10 22.84 -20.88
CA SER A 621 1.84 23.59 -20.75
C SER A 621 1.99 24.81 -19.86
N VAL A 622 1.23 25.87 -20.17
CA VAL A 622 1.20 27.14 -19.44
C VAL A 622 -0.26 27.55 -19.20
N GLY A 623 -0.65 27.56 -17.93
CA GLY A 623 -1.95 28.07 -17.49
C GLY A 623 -3.16 27.22 -17.93
N VAL A 624 -2.95 25.94 -18.24
CA VAL A 624 -4.00 25.06 -18.79
C VAL A 624 -5.04 24.59 -17.76
N GLU A 625 -4.79 24.81 -16.48
CA GLU A 625 -5.68 24.36 -15.42
C GLU A 625 -6.87 25.32 -15.22
N LYS A 626 -8.01 24.77 -14.76
CA LYS A 626 -9.19 25.60 -14.49
C LYS A 626 -8.89 26.60 -13.36
N PRO A 627 -9.35 27.86 -13.44
CA PRO A 627 -9.07 28.89 -12.44
C PRO A 627 -9.32 28.46 -11.00
N GLN A 628 -10.40 27.70 -10.73
CA GLN A 628 -10.71 27.23 -9.38
C GLN A 628 -9.64 26.34 -8.72
N ASN A 629 -8.76 25.71 -9.51
CA ASN A 629 -7.70 24.86 -8.99
C ASN A 629 -6.40 25.65 -8.69
N CYS A 630 -6.34 26.91 -9.14
CA CYS A 630 -5.22 27.81 -8.96
C CYS A 630 -5.50 28.75 -7.80
N ARG A 631 -5.13 28.34 -6.58
CA ARG A 631 -5.41 29.09 -5.34
C ARG A 631 -4.83 30.51 -5.31
N GLN A 632 -3.77 30.75 -6.06
CA GLN A 632 -3.14 32.07 -6.20
C GLN A 632 -3.60 32.81 -7.47
N GLY A 633 -4.67 32.33 -8.12
CA GLY A 633 -5.09 32.78 -9.44
C GLY A 633 -4.28 32.16 -10.58
N LEU A 634 -4.79 32.32 -11.79
CA LEU A 634 -4.00 32.09 -13.00
C LEU A 634 -3.01 33.26 -13.15
N GLN A 635 -1.76 32.94 -13.46
CA GLN A 635 -0.70 33.90 -13.70
C GLN A 635 -0.38 33.94 -15.19
N ASP A 636 -0.04 35.13 -15.68
CA ASP A 636 0.54 35.27 -17.01
C ASP A 636 1.88 34.52 -17.05
N GLY A 637 2.20 33.95 -18.21
CA GLY A 637 3.42 33.18 -18.35
C GLY A 637 4.62 34.07 -18.67
N SER A 638 5.74 33.79 -18.00
CA SER A 638 7.02 34.46 -18.17
C SER A 638 8.11 33.40 -18.33
N ILE A 639 8.53 33.10 -19.56
CA ILE A 639 9.38 31.94 -19.87
C ILE A 639 10.71 32.36 -20.50
N ASP A 640 11.82 31.90 -19.92
CA ASP A 640 13.19 32.02 -20.46
C ASP A 640 13.83 30.62 -20.55
N ILE A 641 14.09 30.13 -21.76
CA ILE A 641 14.79 28.86 -21.98
C ILE A 641 16.06 29.14 -22.79
N LYS A 642 17.22 28.83 -22.22
CA LYS A 642 18.50 29.10 -22.86
C LYS A 642 19.54 28.00 -22.75
N ASN A 643 20.45 27.95 -23.72
CA ASN A 643 21.59 27.03 -23.73
C ASN A 643 21.20 25.57 -23.45
N SER A 644 20.00 25.16 -23.88
CA SER A 644 19.39 23.89 -23.50
C SER A 644 19.13 23.00 -24.71
N VAL A 645 19.00 21.70 -24.47
CA VAL A 645 18.69 20.70 -25.49
C VAL A 645 17.24 20.26 -25.31
N ILE A 646 16.44 20.43 -26.35
CA ILE A 646 15.00 20.13 -26.35
C ILE A 646 14.72 19.07 -27.40
N ILE A 647 14.19 17.91 -27.01
CA ILE A 647 14.05 16.75 -27.89
C ILE A 647 12.62 16.23 -27.85
N PHE A 648 12.08 16.02 -29.05
CA PHE A 648 10.84 15.30 -29.29
C PHE A 648 11.15 13.99 -30.01
N ASP A 649 11.06 12.87 -29.30
CA ASP A 649 11.24 11.55 -29.93
C ASP A 649 9.98 11.06 -30.63
N ARG A 650 8.82 11.62 -30.26
CA ARG A 650 7.51 11.33 -30.85
C ARG A 650 7.50 11.67 -32.33
N ASP A 651 7.20 10.66 -33.15
CA ASP A 651 6.97 10.80 -34.58
C ASP A 651 5.47 10.94 -34.83
N THR A 652 5.03 12.01 -35.51
CA THR A 652 3.61 12.27 -35.71
C THR A 652 3.26 12.77 -37.11
N PRO A 653 2.13 12.30 -37.70
CA PRO A 653 1.58 12.86 -38.94
C PRO A 653 1.18 14.33 -38.81
N ALA A 654 0.99 15.00 -39.95
CA ALA A 654 0.72 16.44 -40.01
C ALA A 654 -0.54 16.95 -39.27
N ALA A 655 -1.50 16.08 -38.95
CA ALA A 655 -2.69 16.44 -38.17
C ALA A 655 -2.50 16.37 -36.63
N ASN A 656 -1.35 15.87 -36.16
CA ASN A 656 -1.07 15.60 -34.74
C ASN A 656 0.34 16.07 -34.34
N LYS A 657 0.82 17.17 -34.94
CA LYS A 657 2.21 17.63 -34.84
C LYS A 657 2.63 17.91 -33.39
N ASN A 658 3.91 17.70 -33.10
CA ASN A 658 4.55 18.18 -31.87
C ASN A 658 4.40 19.71 -31.77
N ARG A 659 4.35 20.22 -30.55
CA ARG A 659 4.36 21.65 -30.24
C ARG A 659 5.22 21.91 -29.02
N LEU A 660 5.88 23.05 -28.94
CA LEU A 660 6.68 23.37 -27.76
C LEU A 660 5.78 23.71 -26.57
N PHE A 661 4.76 24.55 -26.79
CA PHE A 661 3.84 24.98 -25.75
C PHE A 661 2.37 24.58 -26.04
N THR A 662 1.58 24.43 -24.98
CA THR A 662 0.15 24.82 -24.98
C THR A 662 -0.01 25.96 -23.99
N TRP A 663 -0.56 27.08 -24.44
CA TRP A 663 -0.67 28.28 -23.61
C TRP A 663 -2.13 28.74 -23.48
N ARG A 664 -2.56 29.06 -22.25
CA ARG A 664 -3.96 29.42 -21.94
C ARG A 664 -4.11 30.64 -21.02
N THR A 665 -3.03 31.27 -20.59
CA THR A 665 -3.02 32.53 -19.83
C THR A 665 -2.44 33.68 -20.65
N GLY A 666 -2.32 34.89 -20.09
CA GLY A 666 -1.64 35.99 -20.78
C GLY A 666 -0.14 35.70 -20.96
N LEU A 667 0.48 36.49 -21.82
CA LEU A 667 1.91 36.46 -22.11
C LEU A 667 2.57 37.70 -21.50
N GLU A 668 3.46 37.50 -20.53
CA GLU A 668 4.30 38.58 -19.98
C GLU A 668 5.66 38.61 -20.69
N TYR A 669 6.28 37.44 -20.87
CA TYR A 669 7.61 37.30 -21.48
C TYR A 669 7.80 35.91 -22.07
N LEU A 670 8.46 35.82 -23.23
CA LEU A 670 8.90 34.57 -23.82
C LEU A 670 10.24 34.76 -24.53
N SER A 671 11.25 34.00 -24.13
CA SER A 671 12.56 33.94 -24.77
C SER A 671 13.02 32.50 -24.92
N LEU A 672 13.46 32.16 -26.12
CA LEU A 672 14.15 30.92 -26.46
C LEU A 672 15.49 31.32 -27.09
N ASN A 673 16.61 31.10 -26.41
CA ASN A 673 17.91 31.57 -26.88
C ASN A 673 18.99 30.47 -26.87
N ASN A 674 19.71 30.30 -27.97
CA ASN A 674 20.86 29.40 -28.06
C ASN A 674 20.54 27.94 -27.66
N ASN A 675 19.34 27.45 -28.02
CA ASN A 675 18.93 26.07 -27.75
C ASN A 675 19.16 25.16 -28.96
N THR A 676 19.45 23.90 -28.69
CA THR A 676 19.42 22.82 -29.69
C THR A 676 18.06 22.12 -29.63
N ILE A 677 17.28 22.21 -30.71
CA ILE A 677 15.93 21.64 -30.76
C ILE A 677 15.89 20.51 -31.78
N VAL A 678 15.51 19.31 -31.35
CA VAL A 678 15.40 18.13 -32.19
C VAL A 678 13.93 17.70 -32.27
N SER A 679 13.38 17.62 -33.49
CA SER A 679 12.07 17.03 -33.73
C SER A 679 12.00 16.40 -35.10
N LYS A 680 11.33 15.26 -35.18
CA LYS A 680 10.95 14.62 -36.45
C LYS A 680 9.74 15.37 -37.01
N GLY A 681 9.79 15.81 -38.28
CA GLY A 681 8.66 16.46 -38.97
C GLY A 681 8.83 17.95 -39.29
N ASP A 682 7.71 18.61 -39.59
CA ASP A 682 7.67 20.03 -39.98
C ASP A 682 7.97 20.98 -38.81
N ASN A 683 8.62 22.11 -39.09
CA ASN A 683 9.03 23.13 -38.12
C ASN A 683 7.87 24.04 -37.66
N ASN A 684 6.73 23.48 -37.24
CA ASN A 684 5.64 24.25 -36.62
C ASN A 684 5.73 24.32 -35.09
N LEU A 685 6.77 23.75 -34.47
CA LEU A 685 6.97 23.73 -33.01
C LEU A 685 6.86 25.11 -32.35
N LEU A 686 7.29 26.14 -33.08
CA LEU A 686 7.37 27.53 -32.65
C LEU A 686 6.28 28.41 -33.29
N LYS A 687 5.39 27.82 -34.11
CA LYS A 687 4.24 28.52 -34.70
C LYS A 687 3.01 28.24 -33.85
N GLN A 688 2.71 29.13 -32.93
CA GLN A 688 1.58 28.99 -32.03
C GLN A 688 0.85 30.30 -31.79
N GLU A 689 -0.48 30.21 -31.79
CA GLU A 689 -1.36 31.24 -31.24
C GLU A 689 -1.38 31.11 -29.71
N ILE A 690 -1.04 32.21 -29.04
CA ILE A 690 -1.19 32.39 -27.59
C ILE A 690 -2.33 33.38 -27.39
N GLY A 691 -3.54 32.86 -27.14
CA GLY A 691 -4.76 33.67 -27.21
C GLY A 691 -4.95 34.23 -28.63
N ASP A 692 -5.14 35.54 -28.75
CA ASP A 692 -5.23 36.25 -30.04
C ASP A 692 -3.86 36.69 -30.59
N THR A 693 -2.76 36.35 -29.90
CA THR A 693 -1.41 36.73 -30.30
C THR A 693 -0.73 35.58 -31.04
N ALA A 694 -0.53 35.72 -32.35
CA ALA A 694 0.40 34.87 -33.09
C ALA A 694 1.82 35.31 -32.74
N ILE A 695 2.59 34.45 -32.07
CA ILE A 695 4.01 34.70 -31.83
C ILE A 695 4.79 33.92 -32.88
N GLU A 696 5.31 34.63 -33.89
CA GLU A 696 6.41 34.10 -34.67
C GLU A 696 7.69 34.27 -33.83
N ILE A 697 8.09 33.20 -33.16
CA ILE A 697 9.37 33.19 -32.46
C ILE A 697 10.46 33.11 -33.52
N GLU A 698 11.03 34.26 -33.90
CA GLU A 698 12.28 34.23 -34.64
C GLU A 698 13.29 33.44 -33.81
N PRO A 699 13.93 32.38 -34.34
CA PRO A 699 14.91 31.63 -33.61
C PRO A 699 16.14 32.52 -33.41
N GLN A 700 16.15 33.32 -32.35
CA GLN A 700 17.36 34.01 -31.90
C GLN A 700 18.36 32.94 -31.47
N HIS A 701 19.25 32.57 -32.39
CA HIS A 701 20.34 31.62 -32.21
C HIS A 701 19.94 30.18 -31.83
N ASN A 702 18.66 29.78 -31.94
CA ASN A 702 18.27 28.38 -31.78
C ASN A 702 18.62 27.58 -33.04
N THR A 703 19.15 26.37 -32.87
CA THR A 703 19.45 25.45 -33.98
C THR A 703 18.45 24.30 -33.98
N LEU A 704 17.72 24.15 -35.09
CA LEU A 704 16.72 23.09 -35.27
C LEU A 704 17.30 21.94 -36.09
N PHE A 705 17.14 20.71 -35.60
CA PHE A 705 17.56 19.48 -36.27
C PHE A 705 16.39 18.52 -36.48
N LYS A 706 16.39 17.86 -37.64
CA LYS A 706 15.37 16.84 -37.99
C LYS A 706 15.61 15.48 -37.31
N SER A 707 16.78 15.26 -36.72
CA SER A 707 17.15 14.02 -36.05
C SER A 707 18.21 14.27 -34.97
N ARG A 708 18.29 13.37 -33.99
CA ARG A 708 19.32 13.41 -32.94
C ARG A 708 20.73 13.30 -33.52
N GLN A 709 20.92 12.42 -34.51
CA GLN A 709 22.19 12.26 -35.21
C GLN A 709 22.68 13.57 -35.85
N ALA A 710 21.79 14.34 -36.47
CA ALA A 710 22.14 15.63 -37.07
C ALA A 710 22.58 16.66 -36.02
N ALA A 711 22.04 16.57 -34.80
CA ALA A 711 22.43 17.37 -33.66
C ALA A 711 23.69 16.83 -32.93
N SER A 712 24.36 15.80 -33.46
CA SER A 712 25.47 15.10 -32.80
C SER A 712 25.11 14.50 -31.42
N LEU A 713 23.85 14.10 -31.26
CA LEU A 713 23.33 13.42 -30.07
C LEU A 713 23.19 11.91 -30.33
N ASN A 714 23.03 11.13 -29.26
CA ASN A 714 22.76 9.69 -29.36
C ASN A 714 21.55 9.43 -30.29
N PRO A 715 21.73 8.71 -31.42
CA PRO A 715 20.70 8.60 -32.45
C PRO A 715 19.48 7.76 -32.03
N ILE A 716 19.60 6.97 -30.97
CA ILE A 716 18.55 6.05 -30.50
C ILE A 716 17.45 6.89 -29.80
N PRO A 717 16.18 6.84 -30.24
CA PRO A 717 15.07 7.47 -29.53
C PRO A 717 14.88 6.87 -28.15
N ASP A 718 14.26 7.62 -27.23
CA ASP A 718 13.90 7.15 -25.88
C ASP A 718 15.07 6.75 -24.99
N THR A 719 16.31 7.03 -25.42
CA THR A 719 17.51 6.92 -24.59
C THR A 719 18.01 8.30 -24.18
N SER A 720 18.93 8.34 -23.20
CA SER A 720 19.64 9.57 -22.86
C SER A 720 20.28 10.18 -24.12
N PRO A 721 20.07 11.49 -24.39
CA PRO A 721 20.61 12.20 -25.54
C PRO A 721 22.13 12.29 -25.58
#